data_AF-A0A6P8R8F7-F1
#
_entry.id   AF-A0A6P8R8F7-F1
#
_cell.length_a   1.000
_cell.length_b   1.000
_cell.length_c   1.000
_cell.angle_alpha   90.00
_cell.angle_beta   90.00
_cell.angle_gamma   90.00
#
_symmetry.space_group_name_H-M   'P 1'
#
loop_
_entity.id
_entity.type
_entity.pdbx_description
1 polymer ?
#
loop_
_entity_poly.entity_id
_entity_poly.type
_entity_poly.pdbx_seq_one_letter_code
_entity_poly.pdbx_strand_id
1 'polypeptide(L)'
;MKGLTIAALFALLLTFTRASQEATKKSKKSKQHVPLIDCDIKAGKILNPEFIAKCPAGCQEGKHRVYGTDIYASFSSVCSAAIHSGAIPHSGGKILVRKVAGQSGYRGSFSNGIRSLSLPRWRESFIVAEGKAKKGATYPAVLEYVLSKDALDKTADVLKKEIGTSTVPPTSPQTTTTTTTTTTTTTTPEPTTTTPKPTTAPMTASTMTITTAKHRLPVHRARDTGQVQAAQGRGQSQGSPRQDSAASVRKPTGPSTSHGYTRLQQTASKKGQAQLNPTYTRRDWQSANKRAELPTLQRKQPDSSNTAPDAGYTWTEDAYGTQVHSSRSGLSDLDRWVLSFDQSSEKLAQPKANWKTTHKVADTTVTSREEMNPRPAEPVSQGDPSCKVDLAFLIDGSWSIGKRRFRIQKQFLGEVTQALDVGPAGPLIGIVQYGDDPSTEFSLKTYPNSRDLIAATEKIQQKGGFSNVGKALSFINQNFFSDANGNRGSAPNVAIALVDGWPTDKVEEASRLARESGINIFFVTIEAADENEKLYIIEPNFVEKAVCRTSGFFSINVPSWFSLHKFVQPLVKRVCDTDRLVCSKTCLNAADIAFVIDGSSSVGTGNFRTVLQFVANITKAFEISDTDTRFGAVQYTYEQRLEFGFDKHSTKQDVMNAIQRINYWSGGTSTGAAISYASEQLFSKSKPNKRKLMIVITDGRSYDDVRGPATAAHQNGVIAYAIGIAWAAHDELEAIATDPDKEHAFFVDEFDNLYKYVDKIIQNICTEFNSQPRN
;
A
#
# COMPACT_ATOMS: atom_id res chain seq x y z
N MET A 1 -82.28 -29.16 -74.34
CA MET A 1 -81.02 -29.46 -73.59
C MET A 1 -80.22 -28.17 -73.42
N LYS A 2 -79.39 -28.08 -72.37
CA LYS A 2 -78.80 -26.84 -71.80
C LYS A 2 -79.87 -25.92 -71.17
N GLY A 3 -79.69 -25.56 -69.89
CA GLY A 3 -80.63 -24.67 -69.17
C GLY A 3 -81.09 -25.11 -67.77
N LEU A 4 -80.30 -25.86 -66.98
CA LEU A 4 -80.69 -26.28 -65.62
C LEU A 4 -79.53 -26.40 -64.62
N THR A 5 -78.55 -25.48 -64.67
CA THR A 5 -77.31 -25.57 -63.85
C THR A 5 -76.89 -24.24 -63.20
N ILE A 6 -77.83 -23.32 -62.93
CA ILE A 6 -77.55 -22.02 -62.28
C ILE A 6 -78.31 -21.83 -60.95
N ALA A 7 -79.46 -22.49 -60.75
CA ALA A 7 -80.26 -22.33 -59.53
C ALA A 7 -79.61 -22.90 -58.25
N ALA A 8 -78.69 -23.86 -58.36
CA ALA A 8 -78.16 -24.60 -57.22
C ALA A 8 -77.01 -23.90 -56.45
N LEU A 9 -76.28 -22.96 -57.06
CA LEU A 9 -75.12 -22.32 -56.42
C LEU A 9 -75.48 -21.10 -55.54
N PHE A 10 -76.55 -20.37 -55.86
CA PHE A 10 -76.92 -19.16 -55.11
C PHE A 10 -77.57 -19.45 -53.75
N ALA A 11 -78.20 -20.63 -53.58
CA ALA A 11 -78.84 -21.03 -52.32
C ALA A 11 -77.82 -21.29 -51.18
N LEU A 12 -76.57 -21.64 -51.51
CA LEU A 12 -75.52 -21.93 -50.51
C LEU A 12 -74.72 -20.69 -50.09
N LEU A 13 -74.86 -19.57 -50.81
CA LEU A 13 -74.08 -18.33 -50.60
C LEU A 13 -74.84 -17.24 -49.83
N LEU A 14 -76.16 -17.40 -49.63
CA LEU A 14 -77.03 -16.43 -48.93
C LEU A 14 -77.42 -16.83 -47.50
N THR A 15 -77.03 -18.02 -47.04
CA THR A 15 -77.27 -18.48 -45.66
C THR A 15 -76.12 -18.20 -44.70
N PHE A 16 -74.92 -17.85 -45.20
CA PHE A 16 -73.72 -17.60 -44.39
C PHE A 16 -73.45 -16.12 -44.02
N THR A 17 -74.39 -15.21 -44.33
CA THR A 17 -74.26 -13.77 -44.03
C THR A 17 -75.11 -13.30 -42.84
N ARG A 18 -75.73 -14.22 -42.09
CA ARG A 18 -76.59 -13.92 -40.93
C ARG A 18 -76.25 -14.69 -39.64
N ALA A 19 -74.95 -14.83 -39.38
CA ALA A 19 -74.40 -15.12 -38.05
C ALA A 19 -73.24 -14.15 -37.76
N SER A 20 -72.89 -13.99 -36.48
CA SER A 20 -71.71 -13.21 -36.02
C SER A 20 -71.71 -11.70 -36.33
N GLN A 21 -72.87 -11.03 -36.26
CA GLN A 21 -72.92 -9.60 -35.89
C GLN A 21 -72.71 -9.44 -34.37
N GLU A 22 -71.54 -9.82 -33.87
CA GLU A 22 -71.14 -9.57 -32.48
C GLU A 22 -70.00 -8.55 -32.39
N ALA A 23 -70.39 -7.36 -31.90
CA ALA A 23 -69.58 -6.36 -31.21
C ALA A 23 -68.05 -6.44 -31.35
N THR A 24 -67.50 -5.96 -32.46
CA THR A 24 -66.11 -5.42 -32.52
C THR A 24 -65.99 -4.09 -31.74
N LYS A 25 -66.46 -4.07 -30.49
CA LYS A 25 -66.05 -3.07 -29.50
C LYS A 25 -64.53 -3.09 -29.46
N LYS A 26 -63.89 -2.02 -29.93
CA LYS A 26 -62.43 -1.83 -29.80
C LYS A 26 -62.09 -1.98 -28.32
N SER A 27 -61.49 -3.11 -27.95
CA SER A 27 -61.06 -3.35 -26.58
C SER A 27 -60.04 -2.29 -26.21
N LYS A 28 -60.51 -1.29 -25.46
CA LYS A 28 -59.73 -0.15 -24.99
C LYS A 28 -58.79 -0.68 -23.92
N LYS A 29 -57.69 -1.29 -24.37
CA LYS A 29 -56.65 -1.92 -23.51
C LYS A 29 -56.53 -1.13 -22.23
N SER A 30 -56.86 -1.76 -21.11
CA SER A 30 -56.71 -1.15 -19.80
C SER A 30 -55.27 -0.61 -19.72
N LYS A 31 -55.13 0.68 -19.38
CA LYS A 31 -53.81 1.29 -19.22
C LYS A 31 -53.18 0.62 -18.00
N GLN A 32 -52.38 -0.41 -18.25
CA GLN A 32 -51.62 -1.13 -17.25
C GLN A 32 -50.94 -0.12 -16.32
N HIS A 33 -51.24 -0.22 -15.02
CA HIS A 33 -50.63 0.63 -14.02
C HIS A 33 -49.11 0.38 -14.05
N VAL A 34 -48.33 1.46 -14.08
CA VAL A 34 -46.86 1.40 -14.02
C VAL A 34 -46.44 2.09 -12.73
N PRO A 35 -45.88 1.35 -11.76
CA PRO A 35 -45.51 1.91 -10.47
C PRO A 35 -44.42 2.99 -10.62
N LEU A 36 -44.53 4.04 -9.82
CA LEU A 36 -43.48 5.04 -9.63
C LEU A 36 -42.43 4.46 -8.67
N ILE A 37 -41.15 4.77 -8.89
CA ILE A 37 -40.05 4.42 -7.98
C ILE A 37 -39.19 5.64 -7.71
N ASP A 38 -38.62 5.74 -6.50
CA ASP A 38 -37.74 6.84 -6.10
C ASP A 38 -36.32 6.70 -6.67
N CYS A 39 -35.58 7.81 -6.72
CA CYS A 39 -34.26 7.86 -7.35
C CYS A 39 -33.18 7.01 -6.66
N ASP A 40 -33.37 6.65 -5.39
CA ASP A 40 -32.45 5.83 -4.60
C ASP A 40 -32.72 4.32 -4.72
N ILE A 41 -33.85 3.90 -5.29
CA ILE A 41 -34.25 2.49 -5.38
C ILE A 41 -33.22 1.67 -6.17
N LYS A 42 -32.53 0.80 -5.44
CA LYS A 42 -31.53 -0.15 -5.96
C LYS A 42 -32.23 -1.39 -6.53
N ALA A 43 -31.81 -1.89 -7.69
CA ALA A 43 -32.50 -2.98 -8.39
C ALA A 43 -32.61 -4.29 -7.57
N GLY A 44 -31.65 -4.54 -6.66
CA GLY A 44 -31.64 -5.67 -5.73
C GLY A 44 -32.63 -5.54 -4.56
N LYS A 45 -33.25 -4.37 -4.36
CA LYS A 45 -34.36 -4.19 -3.40
C LYS A 45 -35.70 -4.63 -3.98
N ILE A 46 -35.84 -4.70 -5.30
CA ILE A 46 -37.03 -5.23 -5.99
C ILE A 46 -36.81 -6.73 -6.23
N LEU A 47 -37.81 -7.56 -5.92
CA LEU A 47 -37.74 -9.01 -6.09
C LEU A 47 -38.01 -9.44 -7.54
N ASN A 48 -38.90 -8.74 -8.24
CA ASN A 48 -39.38 -9.14 -9.57
C ASN A 48 -38.24 -9.23 -10.62
N PRO A 49 -38.19 -10.29 -11.45
CA PRO A 49 -37.06 -10.53 -12.37
C PRO A 49 -37.13 -9.70 -13.67
N GLU A 50 -38.32 -9.35 -14.17
CA GLU A 50 -38.51 -8.35 -15.22
C GLU A 50 -39.74 -7.49 -14.88
N PHE A 51 -39.61 -6.17 -14.91
CA PHE A 51 -40.67 -5.23 -14.53
C PHE A 51 -40.59 -3.91 -15.30
N ILE A 52 -41.72 -3.20 -15.39
CA ILE A 52 -41.77 -1.83 -15.90
C ILE A 52 -42.03 -0.89 -14.73
N ALA A 53 -41.23 0.17 -14.62
CA ALA A 53 -41.38 1.22 -13.63
C ALA A 53 -41.37 2.60 -14.28
N LYS A 54 -41.74 3.64 -13.53
CA LYS A 54 -41.59 5.04 -13.90
C LYS A 54 -40.62 5.73 -12.94
N CYS A 55 -39.61 6.38 -13.49
CA CYS A 55 -38.70 7.25 -12.74
C CYS A 55 -39.19 8.71 -12.77
N PRO A 56 -39.05 9.46 -11.66
CA PRO A 56 -39.25 10.91 -11.63
C PRO A 56 -38.13 11.66 -12.37
N ALA A 57 -38.30 12.97 -12.52
CA ALA A 57 -37.26 13.86 -13.01
C ALA A 57 -36.16 14.08 -11.95
N GLY A 58 -34.95 14.42 -12.39
CA GLY A 58 -33.91 14.93 -11.49
C GLY A 58 -33.09 13.88 -10.73
N CYS A 59 -33.14 12.59 -11.09
CA CYS A 59 -32.30 11.52 -10.51
C CYS A 59 -30.80 11.59 -10.94
N GLN A 60 -30.22 12.80 -10.95
CA GLN A 60 -28.85 13.10 -11.38
C GLN A 60 -27.84 13.12 -10.21
N GLU A 61 -26.58 13.43 -10.50
CA GLU A 61 -25.41 13.01 -9.71
C GLU A 61 -25.39 13.36 -8.21
N GLY A 62 -24.58 12.59 -7.47
CA GLY A 62 -24.16 12.89 -6.10
C GLY A 62 -24.68 11.90 -5.06
N LYS A 63 -26.01 11.69 -5.00
CA LYS A 63 -26.65 10.87 -3.94
C LYS A 63 -26.88 9.39 -4.30
N HIS A 64 -26.84 9.04 -5.58
CA HIS A 64 -27.31 7.74 -6.07
C HIS A 64 -26.24 7.07 -6.93
N ARG A 65 -25.46 6.17 -6.33
CA ARG A 65 -24.36 5.47 -7.00
C ARG A 65 -24.88 4.48 -8.05
N VAL A 66 -24.17 4.39 -9.17
CA VAL A 66 -24.41 3.46 -10.28
C VAL A 66 -23.12 2.67 -10.51
N TYR A 67 -23.24 1.36 -10.78
CA TYR A 67 -22.10 0.46 -10.93
C TYR A 67 -22.20 -0.35 -12.22
N GLY A 68 -21.22 -0.19 -13.10
CA GLY A 68 -21.20 -0.81 -14.43
C GLY A 68 -21.81 0.02 -15.55
N THR A 69 -21.66 -0.50 -16.77
CA THR A 69 -22.11 0.11 -18.03
C THR A 69 -22.87 -0.96 -18.82
N ASP A 70 -24.05 -0.59 -19.35
CA ASP A 70 -25.05 -1.45 -20.03
C ASP A 70 -25.66 -2.57 -19.16
N ILE A 71 -24.80 -3.37 -18.52
CA ILE A 71 -25.12 -4.31 -17.46
C ILE A 71 -24.67 -3.67 -16.14
N TYR A 72 -25.65 -3.40 -15.27
CA TYR A 72 -25.46 -2.72 -14.00
C TYR A 72 -25.53 -3.70 -12.84
N ALA A 73 -24.69 -3.55 -11.81
CA ALA A 73 -24.80 -4.37 -10.61
C ALA A 73 -26.12 -4.06 -9.88
N SER A 74 -26.77 -5.06 -9.27
CA SER A 74 -28.09 -4.89 -8.62
C SER A 74 -28.12 -3.84 -7.50
N PHE A 75 -26.95 -3.43 -7.02
CA PHE A 75 -26.75 -2.37 -6.05
C PHE A 75 -26.85 -0.94 -6.62
N SER A 76 -26.91 -0.77 -7.93
CA SER A 76 -27.06 0.53 -8.59
C SER A 76 -28.47 1.08 -8.43
N SER A 77 -28.61 2.40 -8.33
CA SER A 77 -29.90 3.06 -8.55
C SER A 77 -30.47 2.69 -9.93
N VAL A 78 -31.72 2.24 -9.95
CA VAL A 78 -32.44 1.88 -11.18
C VAL A 78 -32.60 3.10 -12.10
N CYS A 79 -32.97 4.25 -11.54
CA CYS A 79 -33.27 5.45 -12.31
C CYS A 79 -32.01 6.14 -12.84
N SER A 80 -30.95 6.24 -12.02
CA SER A 80 -29.69 6.82 -12.48
C SER A 80 -28.98 5.92 -13.50
N ALA A 81 -29.10 4.59 -13.38
CA ALA A 81 -28.64 3.66 -14.42
C ALA A 81 -29.43 3.78 -15.74
N ALA A 82 -30.74 4.10 -15.67
CA ALA A 82 -31.57 4.31 -16.85
C ALA A 82 -31.29 5.63 -17.58
N ILE A 83 -30.87 6.67 -16.86
CA ILE A 83 -30.33 7.89 -17.46
C ILE A 83 -28.96 7.57 -18.09
N HIS A 84 -28.06 6.89 -17.35
CA HIS A 84 -26.74 6.48 -17.82
C HIS A 84 -26.78 5.69 -19.15
N SER A 85 -27.69 4.72 -19.29
CA SER A 85 -27.86 3.95 -20.55
C SER A 85 -28.57 4.72 -21.68
N GLY A 86 -29.08 5.93 -21.41
CA GLY A 86 -29.89 6.68 -22.37
C GLY A 86 -31.30 6.13 -22.57
N ALA A 87 -31.74 5.20 -21.71
CA ALA A 87 -33.10 4.65 -21.73
C ALA A 87 -34.18 5.68 -21.37
N ILE A 88 -33.82 6.72 -20.59
CA ILE A 88 -34.65 7.90 -20.30
C ILE A 88 -33.81 9.19 -20.24
N PRO A 89 -34.39 10.36 -20.56
CA PRO A 89 -33.77 11.66 -20.31
C PRO A 89 -33.84 12.06 -18.83
N HIS A 90 -33.12 13.12 -18.45
CA HIS A 90 -33.08 13.69 -17.09
C HIS A 90 -34.47 14.12 -16.54
N SER A 91 -35.47 14.32 -17.41
CA SER A 91 -36.88 14.59 -17.03
C SER A 91 -37.63 13.35 -16.52
N GLY A 92 -36.96 12.21 -16.40
CA GLY A 92 -37.59 10.94 -16.03
C GLY A 92 -38.34 10.30 -17.19
N GLY A 93 -38.97 9.15 -16.93
CA GLY A 93 -39.66 8.39 -17.97
C GLY A 93 -40.09 7.00 -17.52
N LYS A 94 -40.61 6.19 -18.45
CA LYS A 94 -40.90 4.77 -18.24
C LYS A 94 -39.70 3.93 -18.66
N ILE A 95 -39.38 2.92 -17.86
CA ILE A 95 -38.25 2.01 -18.06
C ILE A 95 -38.70 0.56 -17.99
N LEU A 96 -38.03 -0.31 -18.74
CA LEU A 96 -38.10 -1.76 -18.63
C LEU A 96 -36.81 -2.24 -17.98
N VAL A 97 -36.91 -2.86 -16.82
CA VAL A 97 -35.78 -3.42 -16.07
C VAL A 97 -35.85 -4.94 -16.15
N ARG A 98 -34.73 -5.59 -16.48
CA ARG A 98 -34.57 -7.05 -16.44
C ARG A 98 -33.36 -7.41 -15.59
N LYS A 99 -33.57 -8.14 -14.49
CA LYS A 99 -32.50 -8.80 -13.74
C LYS A 99 -31.84 -9.89 -14.60
N VAL A 100 -30.53 -10.02 -14.49
CA VAL A 100 -29.73 -11.08 -15.11
C VAL A 100 -28.65 -11.56 -14.12
N ALA A 101 -27.92 -12.62 -14.46
CA ALA A 101 -26.86 -13.16 -13.61
C ALA A 101 -25.79 -12.11 -13.25
N GLY A 102 -25.17 -12.26 -12.07
CA GLY A 102 -24.05 -11.45 -11.63
C GLY A 102 -22.80 -11.60 -12.50
N GLN A 103 -22.09 -10.50 -12.76
CA GLN A 103 -20.84 -10.50 -13.53
C GLN A 103 -19.61 -10.68 -12.63
N SER A 104 -18.49 -11.09 -13.24
CA SER A 104 -17.17 -11.15 -12.60
C SER A 104 -16.57 -9.76 -12.33
N GLY A 105 -17.06 -8.72 -12.99
CA GLY A 105 -16.74 -7.32 -12.76
C GLY A 105 -17.61 -6.40 -13.61
N TYR A 106 -17.72 -5.13 -13.21
CA TYR A 106 -18.59 -4.12 -13.81
C TYR A 106 -17.74 -2.90 -14.15
N ARG A 107 -17.59 -2.60 -15.43
CA ARG A 107 -16.76 -1.49 -15.92
C ARG A 107 -17.53 -0.17 -15.76
N GLY A 108 -17.04 0.71 -14.89
CA GLY A 108 -17.56 2.07 -14.78
C GLY A 108 -17.28 2.89 -16.04
N SER A 109 -18.06 3.94 -16.26
CA SER A 109 -17.86 4.92 -17.32
C SER A 109 -18.61 6.23 -17.00
N PHE A 110 -18.57 7.19 -17.91
CA PHE A 110 -19.37 8.41 -17.83
C PHE A 110 -20.22 8.55 -19.09
N SER A 111 -21.54 8.50 -18.92
CA SER A 111 -22.51 8.47 -20.02
C SER A 111 -23.77 9.25 -19.64
N ASN A 112 -24.32 10.01 -20.61
CA ASN A 112 -25.57 10.77 -20.45
C ASN A 112 -25.65 11.61 -19.16
N GLY A 113 -24.55 12.26 -18.78
CA GLY A 113 -24.47 13.11 -17.59
C GLY A 113 -24.46 12.39 -16.25
N ILE A 114 -24.26 11.06 -16.24
CA ILE A 114 -24.13 10.23 -15.03
C ILE A 114 -22.74 9.56 -15.03
N ARG A 115 -22.05 9.57 -13.89
CA ARG A 115 -20.92 8.68 -13.60
C ARG A 115 -21.40 7.33 -13.09
N SER A 116 -20.97 6.24 -13.73
CA SER A 116 -20.99 4.90 -13.15
C SER A 116 -19.60 4.52 -12.66
N LEU A 117 -19.54 3.99 -11.44
CA LEU A 117 -18.32 3.49 -10.83
C LEU A 117 -18.01 2.07 -11.31
N SER A 118 -16.74 1.70 -11.24
CA SER A 118 -16.33 0.31 -11.41
C SER A 118 -16.67 -0.49 -10.16
N LEU A 119 -17.02 -1.77 -10.33
CA LEU A 119 -17.27 -2.70 -9.23
C LEU A 119 -16.61 -4.07 -9.54
N PRO A 120 -16.02 -4.75 -8.55
CA PRO A 120 -15.62 -6.15 -8.71
C PRO A 120 -16.84 -7.09 -8.82
N ARG A 121 -16.59 -8.41 -8.79
CA ARG A 121 -17.61 -9.45 -8.88
C ARG A 121 -18.81 -9.19 -7.97
N TRP A 122 -20.01 -9.24 -8.53
CA TRP A 122 -21.28 -9.11 -7.80
C TRP A 122 -22.25 -10.24 -8.18
N ARG A 123 -23.25 -10.49 -7.33
CA ARG A 123 -24.11 -11.71 -7.41
C ARG A 123 -25.31 -11.63 -8.36
N GLU A 124 -25.85 -10.43 -8.58
CA GLU A 124 -27.01 -10.15 -9.45
C GLU A 124 -26.75 -8.90 -10.29
N SER A 125 -27.12 -8.90 -11.56
CA SER A 125 -27.11 -7.69 -12.40
C SER A 125 -28.51 -7.30 -12.83
N PHE A 126 -28.65 -6.14 -13.45
CA PHE A 126 -29.78 -5.81 -14.31
C PHE A 126 -29.32 -5.11 -15.58
N ILE A 127 -30.18 -5.16 -16.60
CA ILE A 127 -30.15 -4.25 -17.74
C ILE A 127 -31.39 -3.37 -17.68
N VAL A 128 -31.30 -2.15 -18.24
CA VAL A 128 -32.42 -1.22 -18.28
C VAL A 128 -32.55 -0.56 -19.65
N ALA A 129 -33.77 -0.58 -20.19
CA ALA A 129 -34.13 -0.09 -21.51
C ALA A 129 -35.38 0.81 -21.42
N GLU A 130 -35.71 1.49 -22.52
CA GLU A 130 -36.93 2.28 -22.65
C GLU A 130 -38.17 1.43 -22.35
N GLY A 131 -39.15 1.97 -21.62
CA GLY A 131 -40.34 1.26 -21.10
C GLY A 131 -41.40 0.83 -22.13
N LYS A 132 -40.98 0.40 -23.32
CA LYS A 132 -41.83 -0.20 -24.36
C LYS A 132 -42.12 -1.66 -24.02
N ALA A 133 -43.33 -1.93 -23.51
CA ALA A 133 -43.78 -3.29 -23.21
C ALA A 133 -43.69 -4.21 -24.44
N LYS A 134 -43.06 -5.39 -24.28
CA LYS A 134 -42.96 -6.40 -25.35
C LYS A 134 -44.34 -6.86 -25.80
N LYS A 135 -44.54 -7.08 -27.11
CA LYS A 135 -45.80 -7.65 -27.63
C LYS A 135 -46.07 -9.01 -26.97
N GLY A 136 -47.17 -9.10 -26.20
CA GLY A 136 -47.60 -10.32 -25.52
C GLY A 136 -47.13 -10.48 -24.07
N ALA A 137 -46.25 -9.60 -23.56
CA ALA A 137 -45.82 -9.66 -22.16
C ALA A 137 -46.77 -8.88 -21.23
N THR A 138 -47.15 -9.52 -20.12
CA THR A 138 -47.79 -8.87 -18.97
C THR A 138 -46.75 -8.64 -17.88
N TYR A 139 -46.76 -7.46 -17.28
CA TYR A 139 -45.82 -7.06 -16.21
C TYR A 139 -46.60 -6.83 -14.90
N PRO A 140 -46.00 -7.09 -13.73
CA PRO A 140 -46.67 -6.86 -12.44
C PRO A 140 -47.04 -5.38 -12.28
N ALA A 141 -48.24 -5.12 -11.75
CA ALA A 141 -48.76 -3.77 -11.52
C ALA A 141 -48.26 -3.14 -10.21
N VAL A 142 -47.70 -3.96 -9.31
CA VAL A 142 -47.10 -3.62 -8.02
C VAL A 142 -45.71 -4.27 -7.98
N LEU A 143 -44.71 -3.57 -7.44
CA LEU A 143 -43.38 -4.15 -7.24
C LEU A 143 -43.30 -4.80 -5.86
N GLU A 144 -42.75 -6.00 -5.81
CA GLU A 144 -42.42 -6.69 -4.56
C GLU A 144 -41.04 -6.23 -4.08
N TYR A 145 -40.94 -5.84 -2.81
CA TYR A 145 -39.71 -5.33 -2.22
C TYR A 145 -39.15 -6.28 -1.17
N VAL A 146 -37.82 -6.35 -1.10
CA VAL A 146 -37.10 -6.98 0.02
C VAL A 146 -37.33 -6.12 1.28
N LEU A 147 -38.18 -6.62 2.18
CA LEU A 147 -38.39 -6.03 3.51
C LEU A 147 -37.03 -5.78 4.19
N SER A 148 -36.81 -4.57 4.69
CA SER A 148 -35.65 -4.29 5.54
C SER A 148 -35.91 -4.80 6.96
N LYS A 149 -34.84 -5.07 7.72
CA LYS A 149 -34.98 -5.44 9.14
C LYS A 149 -35.68 -4.34 9.95
N ASP A 150 -35.35 -3.09 9.64
CA ASP A 150 -35.97 -1.88 10.20
C ASP A 150 -37.50 -1.78 9.94
N ALA A 151 -38.04 -2.50 8.94
CA ALA A 151 -39.49 -2.61 8.75
C ALA A 151 -40.14 -3.65 9.69
N LEU A 152 -39.41 -4.70 10.08
CA LEU A 152 -39.86 -5.65 11.11
C LEU A 152 -39.81 -5.00 12.49
N ASP A 153 -38.76 -4.27 12.84
CA ASP A 153 -38.69 -3.61 14.15
C ASP A 153 -39.80 -2.56 14.32
N LYS A 154 -40.09 -1.76 13.28
CA LYS A 154 -41.19 -0.78 13.30
C LYS A 154 -42.59 -1.41 13.34
N THR A 155 -42.79 -2.61 12.78
CA THR A 155 -44.07 -3.33 12.93
C THR A 155 -44.17 -4.07 14.26
N ALA A 156 -43.05 -4.55 14.81
CA ALA A 156 -42.99 -5.12 16.15
C ALA A 156 -43.31 -4.07 17.23
N ASP A 157 -42.82 -2.83 17.12
CA ASP A 157 -43.14 -1.76 18.08
C ASP A 157 -44.59 -1.25 17.98
N VAL A 158 -45.25 -1.38 16.83
CA VAL A 158 -46.70 -1.14 16.73
C VAL A 158 -47.48 -2.28 17.41
N LEU A 159 -47.13 -3.55 17.13
CA LEU A 159 -47.77 -4.71 17.75
C LEU A 159 -47.56 -4.81 19.28
N LYS A 160 -46.43 -4.32 19.81
CA LYS A 160 -46.19 -4.19 21.26
C LYS A 160 -47.06 -3.12 21.93
N LYS A 161 -47.71 -2.22 21.17
CA LYS A 161 -48.40 -1.04 21.72
C LYS A 161 -49.89 -1.26 21.99
N GLU A 162 -50.47 -2.36 21.52
CA GLU A 162 -51.89 -2.72 21.75
C GLU A 162 -52.09 -3.82 22.80
N ILE A 163 -51.02 -4.48 23.29
CA ILE A 163 -51.12 -5.55 24.29
C ILE A 163 -50.27 -5.19 25.53
N GLY A 164 -50.91 -4.55 26.52
CA GLY A 164 -50.20 -4.00 27.67
C GLY A 164 -51.01 -3.87 28.97
N THR A 165 -51.47 -4.99 29.54
CA THR A 165 -51.77 -5.12 31.00
C THR A 165 -51.90 -6.59 31.42
N SER A 166 -51.08 -7.05 32.37
CA SER A 166 -51.56 -7.64 33.64
C SER A 166 -50.43 -7.92 34.64
N THR A 167 -50.61 -7.35 35.83
CA THR A 167 -49.91 -7.40 37.13
C THR A 167 -49.09 -8.63 37.60
N VAL A 168 -47.99 -8.29 38.32
CA VAL A 168 -47.53 -8.82 39.64
C VAL A 168 -46.64 -10.12 39.69
N PRO A 169 -45.66 -10.23 40.63
CA PRO A 169 -44.52 -11.17 40.50
C PRO A 169 -44.41 -12.26 41.61
N PRO A 170 -43.63 -13.34 41.37
CA PRO A 170 -43.17 -14.24 42.44
C PRO A 170 -41.65 -14.56 42.47
N THR A 171 -41.10 -14.54 43.68
CA THR A 171 -40.08 -15.43 44.31
C THR A 171 -38.78 -15.87 43.59
N SER A 172 -37.68 -15.86 44.37
CA SER A 172 -36.43 -16.60 44.10
C SER A 172 -36.15 -17.63 45.22
N PRO A 173 -35.70 -18.87 44.93
CA PRO A 173 -35.31 -19.86 45.95
C PRO A 173 -33.81 -19.85 46.34
N GLN A 174 -33.50 -20.42 47.51
CA GLN A 174 -32.14 -20.70 48.04
C GLN A 174 -31.62 -22.08 47.52
N THR A 175 -30.45 -22.65 47.84
CA THR A 175 -29.48 -22.51 48.97
C THR A 175 -28.06 -22.96 48.49
N THR A 176 -26.93 -22.81 49.19
CA THR A 176 -26.49 -23.69 50.31
C THR A 176 -25.26 -23.12 51.06
N THR A 177 -25.51 -22.57 52.25
CA THR A 177 -24.81 -22.76 53.55
C THR A 177 -23.26 -22.77 53.73
N THR A 178 -22.78 -21.93 54.68
CA THR A 178 -21.59 -22.08 55.59
C THR A 178 -20.15 -22.09 54.99
N THR A 179 -19.07 -21.67 55.69
CA THR A 179 -18.84 -21.36 57.13
C THR A 179 -17.90 -20.16 57.37
N THR A 180 -18.24 -19.37 58.40
CA THR A 180 -17.50 -18.50 59.36
C THR A 180 -15.95 -18.65 59.51
N THR A 181 -15.12 -17.72 60.05
CA THR A 181 -15.31 -16.53 60.95
C THR A 181 -14.10 -15.54 60.92
N THR A 182 -14.31 -14.28 61.37
CA THR A 182 -13.38 -13.28 62.01
C THR A 182 -11.86 -13.18 61.64
N THR A 183 -11.28 -12.00 61.35
CA THR A 183 -10.94 -10.87 62.26
C THR A 183 -9.99 -11.30 63.41
N THR A 184 -8.81 -10.70 63.65
CA THR A 184 -8.56 -9.31 64.11
C THR A 184 -7.08 -8.88 63.91
N THR A 185 -6.76 -7.60 64.11
CA THR A 185 -5.42 -6.96 64.04
C THR A 185 -4.46 -7.36 65.19
N THR A 186 -3.16 -6.99 65.11
CA THR A 186 -2.51 -5.90 65.91
C THR A 186 -0.96 -6.03 66.02
N THR A 187 -0.25 -4.88 66.03
CA THR A 187 1.14 -4.59 66.54
C THR A 187 2.44 -5.15 65.92
N THR A 188 3.42 -4.23 65.82
CA THR A 188 4.90 -4.34 65.75
C THR A 188 5.51 -4.81 67.09
N PRO A 189 6.81 -5.25 67.19
CA PRO A 189 7.98 -4.34 67.09
C PRO A 189 9.29 -4.93 66.49
N GLU A 190 10.30 -4.06 66.36
CA GLU A 190 11.74 -4.37 66.18
C GLU A 190 12.39 -4.84 67.52
N PRO A 191 13.63 -5.40 67.60
CA PRO A 191 14.86 -4.57 67.47
C PRO A 191 16.22 -5.26 67.09
N THR A 192 17.25 -4.41 66.92
CA THR A 192 18.71 -4.60 67.25
C THR A 192 19.68 -5.44 66.40
N THR A 193 20.47 -4.73 65.60
CA THR A 193 21.95 -4.51 65.76
C THR A 193 22.94 -5.68 65.92
N THR A 194 23.96 -5.72 65.04
CA THR A 194 25.39 -5.90 65.44
C THR A 194 26.38 -5.44 64.37
N THR A 195 27.61 -5.11 64.77
CA THR A 195 28.75 -4.74 63.90
C THR A 195 30.02 -5.37 64.47
N PRO A 196 31.05 -5.68 63.64
CA PRO A 196 32.39 -5.21 64.01
C PRO A 196 33.34 -4.83 62.85
N LYS A 197 34.41 -4.12 63.23
CA LYS A 197 35.65 -3.72 62.52
C LYS A 197 36.67 -3.37 63.65
N PRO A 198 37.99 -3.15 63.45
CA PRO A 198 38.94 -3.54 62.38
C PRO A 198 40.16 -4.35 62.89
N THR A 199 41.08 -4.75 62.00
CA THR A 199 42.49 -5.08 62.34
C THR A 199 43.44 -4.59 61.22
N THR A 200 44.73 -4.39 61.51
CA THR A 200 45.62 -3.53 60.70
C THR A 200 47.07 -4.06 60.58
N ALA A 201 47.59 -4.18 59.34
CA ALA A 201 49.03 -4.24 58.97
C ALA A 201 49.86 -5.45 59.54
N PRO A 202 51.17 -5.63 59.24
CA PRO A 202 52.04 -4.89 58.31
C PRO A 202 52.88 -5.72 57.29
N MET A 203 53.50 -5.00 56.36
CA MET A 203 54.78 -5.20 55.65
C MET A 203 55.51 -6.56 55.70
N THR A 204 55.97 -7.01 54.51
CA THR A 204 57.40 -7.30 54.30
C THR A 204 57.76 -7.24 52.81
N ALA A 205 59.02 -7.00 52.48
CA ALA A 205 59.55 -6.99 51.12
C ALA A 205 60.79 -7.89 51.02
N SER A 206 61.02 -8.49 49.85
CA SER A 206 62.27 -9.16 49.50
C SER A 206 62.65 -8.90 48.05
N THR A 207 63.62 -8.01 47.86
CA THR A 207 64.38 -7.84 46.62
C THR A 207 65.57 -8.79 46.63
N MET A 208 65.96 -9.39 45.49
CA MET A 208 67.39 -9.59 45.11
C MET A 208 67.56 -10.10 43.67
N THR A 209 68.35 -9.37 42.89
CA THR A 209 69.31 -9.74 41.81
C THR A 209 69.11 -11.01 40.96
N ILE A 210 69.07 -10.97 39.61
CA ILE A 210 70.01 -10.41 38.59
C ILE A 210 71.23 -11.31 38.27
N THR A 211 71.24 -11.85 37.03
CA THR A 211 72.43 -12.19 36.21
C THR A 211 72.04 -12.12 34.72
N THR A 212 72.12 -10.95 34.05
CA THR A 212 73.29 -10.44 33.28
C THR A 212 73.73 -11.26 32.05
N ALA A 213 73.29 -10.83 30.86
CA ALA A 213 74.03 -10.92 29.59
C ALA A 213 73.71 -9.65 28.74
N LYS A 214 74.55 -9.25 27.77
CA LYS A 214 74.58 -7.87 27.22
C LYS A 214 74.18 -7.73 25.73
N HIS A 215 73.68 -6.55 25.39
CA HIS A 215 73.40 -6.05 24.03
C HIS A 215 74.63 -6.01 23.09
N ARG A 216 74.40 -6.11 21.76
CA ARG A 216 74.34 -4.92 20.85
C ARG A 216 73.87 -5.22 19.41
N LEU A 217 73.47 -4.15 18.72
CA LEU A 217 73.04 -3.98 17.32
C LEU A 217 74.15 -3.19 16.55
N PRO A 218 73.99 -2.62 15.31
CA PRO A 218 73.04 -2.81 14.16
C PRO A 218 73.72 -2.79 12.74
N VAL A 219 72.88 -2.58 11.69
CA VAL A 219 73.01 -1.77 10.43
C VAL A 219 73.31 -2.41 9.04
N HIS A 220 72.58 -1.89 8.03
CA HIS A 220 72.82 -1.76 6.56
C HIS A 220 72.43 -2.92 5.61
N ARG A 221 72.02 -2.66 4.34
CA ARG A 221 71.32 -1.52 3.66
C ARG A 221 70.76 -2.01 2.29
N ALA A 222 69.71 -1.37 1.75
CA ALA A 222 69.00 -1.80 0.53
C ALA A 222 69.65 -1.40 -0.82
N ARG A 223 69.19 -2.02 -1.94
CA ARG A 223 69.09 -1.39 -3.28
C ARG A 223 68.13 -2.10 -4.25
N ASP A 224 67.56 -1.34 -5.18
CA ASP A 224 66.55 -1.74 -6.19
C ASP A 224 67.11 -2.25 -7.53
N THR A 225 66.27 -2.95 -8.32
CA THR A 225 65.99 -2.83 -9.79
C THR A 225 65.25 -4.10 -10.28
N GLY A 226 64.33 -4.10 -11.28
CA GLY A 226 63.71 -3.02 -12.05
C GLY A 226 62.63 -3.51 -13.05
N GLN A 227 61.94 -2.55 -13.66
CA GLN A 227 61.09 -2.48 -14.88
C GLN A 227 61.23 -3.58 -15.99
N VAL A 228 60.32 -3.81 -16.98
CA VAL A 228 59.10 -3.08 -17.46
C VAL A 228 58.06 -3.97 -18.20
N GLN A 229 56.95 -3.34 -18.63
CA GLN A 229 55.74 -3.81 -19.37
C GLN A 229 55.97 -4.58 -20.72
N ALA A 230 54.96 -5.35 -21.19
CA ALA A 230 54.07 -4.98 -22.35
C ALA A 230 53.39 -6.16 -23.11
N ALA A 231 52.29 -5.85 -23.85
CA ALA A 231 51.65 -6.55 -25.00
C ALA A 231 51.25 -8.05 -24.88
N GLN A 232 49.96 -8.42 -24.92
CA GLN A 232 49.02 -8.52 -26.07
C GLN A 232 49.26 -9.69 -27.06
N GLY A 233 48.25 -10.56 -27.23
CA GLY A 233 48.15 -11.55 -28.31
C GLY A 233 46.80 -12.29 -28.31
N ARG A 234 46.11 -12.37 -29.46
CA ARG A 234 44.84 -13.12 -29.65
C ARG A 234 45.11 -14.49 -30.29
N GLY A 235 44.31 -15.52 -29.95
CA GLY A 235 44.35 -16.83 -30.64
C GLY A 235 43.07 -17.66 -30.47
N GLN A 236 42.38 -17.92 -31.59
CA GLN A 236 41.32 -18.93 -31.79
C GLN A 236 41.97 -20.20 -32.42
N SER A 237 41.42 -21.42 -32.43
CA SER A 237 40.26 -22.08 -31.79
C SER A 237 40.20 -23.59 -32.17
N GLN A 238 39.30 -24.37 -31.54
CA GLN A 238 38.79 -25.72 -31.94
C GLN A 238 39.72 -26.95 -31.82
N GLY A 239 39.13 -28.14 -31.58
CA GLY A 239 39.73 -29.45 -31.93
C GLY A 239 39.65 -30.61 -30.91
N SER A 240 38.49 -31.24 -30.70
CA SER A 240 38.34 -32.57 -30.04
C SER A 240 38.19 -33.69 -31.11
N PRO A 241 37.90 -34.99 -30.83
CA PRO A 241 37.85 -35.78 -29.57
C PRO A 241 38.49 -37.21 -29.66
N ARG A 242 38.49 -37.99 -28.56
CA ARG A 242 38.36 -39.49 -28.43
C ARG A 242 38.84 -39.97 -27.04
N GLN A 243 38.49 -41.15 -26.48
CA GLN A 243 37.24 -41.95 -26.43
C GLN A 243 37.36 -43.01 -25.30
N ASP A 244 36.25 -43.63 -24.88
CA ASP A 244 36.07 -44.41 -23.63
C ASP A 244 36.70 -45.83 -23.58
N SER A 245 36.81 -46.39 -22.35
CA SER A 245 36.82 -47.83 -22.03
C SER A 245 36.49 -48.07 -20.54
N ALA A 246 35.96 -49.26 -20.16
CA ALA A 246 35.31 -49.48 -18.85
C ALA A 246 35.36 -50.96 -18.33
N ALA A 247 34.85 -51.16 -17.08
CA ALA A 247 34.50 -52.41 -16.39
C ALA A 247 35.65 -53.27 -15.77
N SER A 248 35.47 -54.09 -14.69
CA SER A 248 34.45 -54.19 -13.59
C SER A 248 34.83 -55.31 -12.56
N VAL A 249 34.02 -55.48 -11.48
CA VAL A 249 33.69 -56.76 -10.74
C VAL A 249 34.26 -57.07 -9.30
N ARG A 250 33.32 -57.33 -8.36
CA ARG A 250 33.29 -58.21 -7.14
C ARG A 250 33.48 -57.69 -5.68
N LYS A 251 33.00 -58.52 -4.73
CA LYS A 251 32.56 -58.24 -3.33
C LYS A 251 32.57 -59.52 -2.45
N PRO A 252 32.69 -59.42 -1.10
CA PRO A 252 31.63 -59.88 -0.13
C PRO A 252 31.56 -58.92 1.12
N THR A 253 31.04 -59.15 2.35
CA THR A 253 30.38 -60.27 3.11
C THR A 253 29.39 -59.69 4.18
N GLY A 254 29.15 -60.38 5.33
CA GLY A 254 28.49 -59.96 6.60
C GLY A 254 29.02 -60.84 7.77
N PRO A 255 28.44 -60.92 9.01
CA PRO A 255 27.04 -60.59 9.41
C PRO A 255 26.78 -60.00 10.85
N SER A 256 25.49 -59.83 11.22
CA SER A 256 24.87 -59.85 12.61
C SER A 256 25.22 -58.75 13.64
N THR A 257 24.42 -58.31 14.64
CA THR A 257 22.98 -58.37 15.10
C THR A 257 22.88 -57.41 16.32
N SER A 258 21.79 -56.82 16.84
CA SER A 258 20.39 -56.49 16.51
C SER A 258 19.67 -56.16 17.85
N HIS A 259 18.86 -55.08 17.94
CA HIS A 259 17.77 -54.77 18.93
C HIS A 259 17.64 -53.22 19.04
N GLY A 260 16.48 -52.54 19.12
CA GLY A 260 15.09 -52.92 18.83
C GLY A 260 14.10 -52.60 19.98
N TYR A 261 13.22 -51.59 19.83
CA TYR A 261 11.86 -51.55 20.44
C TYR A 261 10.90 -50.49 19.85
N THR A 262 10.04 -50.98 18.95
CA THR A 262 8.61 -50.67 18.71
C THR A 262 7.90 -49.47 19.37
N ARG A 263 7.17 -48.67 18.57
CA ARG A 263 5.91 -48.00 18.97
C ARG A 263 4.71 -48.78 18.39
N LEU A 264 3.69 -49.06 19.21
CA LEU A 264 2.53 -49.87 18.83
C LEU A 264 1.36 -49.06 18.23
N GLN A 265 0.47 -49.77 17.55
CA GLN A 265 -0.77 -49.27 16.91
C GLN A 265 -1.95 -49.26 17.89
N GLN A 266 -3.02 -48.52 17.56
CA GLN A 266 -4.36 -49.06 17.20
C GLN A 266 -5.35 -47.88 16.97
N THR A 267 -5.81 -47.57 15.76
CA THR A 267 -6.89 -48.17 14.93
C THR A 267 -8.33 -47.88 15.39
N ALA A 268 -9.09 -47.15 14.56
CA ALA A 268 -10.52 -47.33 14.35
C ALA A 268 -10.90 -46.87 12.92
N SER A 269 -11.81 -47.55 12.23
CA SER A 269 -12.24 -47.21 10.86
C SER A 269 -13.60 -47.82 10.49
N LYS A 270 -14.45 -47.03 9.81
CA LYS A 270 -15.65 -47.40 9.02
C LYS A 270 -15.97 -46.18 8.14
N LYS A 271 -15.88 -46.23 6.80
CA LYS A 271 -16.77 -46.89 5.79
C LYS A 271 -18.14 -46.20 5.67
N GLY A 272 -18.58 -45.70 4.50
CA GLY A 272 -17.86 -45.50 3.21
C GLY A 272 -18.78 -45.45 1.97
N GLN A 273 -18.17 -45.39 0.78
CA GLN A 273 -18.74 -45.63 -0.58
C GLN A 273 -19.70 -44.56 -1.17
N ALA A 274 -19.77 -44.32 -2.50
CA ALA A 274 -18.88 -44.68 -3.63
C ALA A 274 -19.26 -43.90 -4.93
N GLN A 275 -18.55 -44.18 -6.04
CA GLN A 275 -18.80 -43.80 -7.45
C GLN A 275 -18.40 -42.37 -7.89
N LEU A 276 -17.94 -42.12 -9.14
CA LEU A 276 -17.32 -42.98 -10.17
C LEU A 276 -16.51 -42.07 -11.14
N ASN A 277 -15.33 -42.49 -11.58
CA ASN A 277 -14.47 -41.71 -12.51
C ASN A 277 -14.21 -42.50 -13.82
N PRO A 278 -14.50 -41.94 -15.01
CA PRO A 278 -14.03 -42.47 -16.28
C PRO A 278 -12.82 -41.69 -16.81
N THR A 279 -11.66 -42.34 -16.92
CA THR A 279 -10.52 -41.83 -17.71
C THR A 279 -10.78 -42.02 -19.21
N TYR A 280 -10.45 -41.03 -20.04
CA TYR A 280 -10.30 -41.23 -21.49
C TYR A 280 -9.06 -40.52 -22.05
N THR A 281 -8.67 -40.92 -23.25
CA THR A 281 -7.29 -40.82 -23.76
C THR A 281 -6.99 -39.59 -24.62
N ARG A 282 -5.70 -39.23 -24.66
CA ARG A 282 -5.13 -38.17 -25.48
C ARG A 282 -5.25 -38.50 -26.98
N ARG A 283 -5.75 -37.54 -27.77
CA ARG A 283 -5.50 -37.41 -29.21
C ARG A 283 -5.31 -35.94 -29.57
N ASP A 284 -4.19 -35.64 -30.20
CA ASP A 284 -3.96 -34.35 -30.85
C ASP A 284 -4.70 -34.32 -32.21
N TRP A 285 -5.24 -33.17 -32.62
CA TRP A 285 -5.58 -32.88 -34.03
C TRP A 285 -5.51 -31.38 -34.32
N GLN A 286 -5.43 -31.05 -35.61
CA GLN A 286 -4.82 -29.83 -36.15
C GLN A 286 -5.81 -28.68 -36.43
N SER A 287 -5.27 -27.46 -36.55
CA SER A 287 -6.00 -26.25 -36.96
C SER A 287 -6.37 -26.26 -38.45
N ALA A 288 -7.65 -26.09 -38.80
CA ALA A 288 -8.08 -25.82 -40.18
C ALA A 288 -9.45 -25.12 -40.30
N ASN A 289 -9.62 -24.43 -41.43
CA ASN A 289 -10.83 -23.77 -41.97
C ASN A 289 -11.22 -22.40 -41.37
N LYS A 290 -11.29 -21.30 -42.14
CA LYS A 290 -11.85 -20.98 -43.49
C LYS A 290 -13.34 -20.59 -43.49
N ARG A 291 -13.56 -19.27 -43.55
CA ARG A 291 -14.46 -18.52 -44.45
C ARG A 291 -15.71 -19.25 -44.98
N ALA A 292 -16.88 -18.75 -44.58
CA ALA A 292 -18.13 -18.80 -45.33
C ALA A 292 -18.58 -17.36 -45.64
N GLU A 293 -19.37 -17.14 -46.70
CA GLU A 293 -19.69 -15.80 -47.20
C GLU A 293 -21.19 -15.52 -47.34
N LEU A 294 -21.58 -14.29 -46.98
CA LEU A 294 -22.75 -13.53 -47.47
C LEU A 294 -24.16 -14.09 -47.08
N PRO A 295 -25.26 -13.31 -47.16
CA PRO A 295 -25.56 -12.21 -48.10
C PRO A 295 -25.41 -10.78 -47.55
N THR A 296 -25.16 -9.85 -48.46
CA THR A 296 -25.12 -8.39 -48.21
C THR A 296 -26.51 -7.74 -48.27
N LEU A 297 -26.80 -6.85 -47.32
CA LEU A 297 -27.74 -5.75 -47.50
C LEU A 297 -27.03 -4.42 -47.27
N GLN A 298 -27.16 -3.48 -48.20
CA GLN A 298 -26.45 -2.20 -48.17
C GLN A 298 -27.01 -1.26 -47.09
N ARG A 299 -26.13 -0.57 -46.36
CA ARG A 299 -26.44 0.75 -45.77
C ARG A 299 -25.20 1.65 -45.79
N LYS A 300 -25.41 2.94 -46.05
CA LYS A 300 -24.36 3.92 -46.37
C LYS A 300 -23.43 4.24 -45.20
N GLN A 301 -22.18 4.58 -45.54
CA GLN A 301 -21.32 5.51 -44.79
C GLN A 301 -22.02 6.87 -44.58
N PRO A 302 -21.71 7.58 -43.49
CA PRO A 302 -21.72 9.03 -43.45
C PRO A 302 -20.31 9.59 -43.17
N ASP A 303 -19.81 10.43 -44.06
CA ASP A 303 -18.52 11.10 -43.93
C ASP A 303 -18.48 12.13 -42.78
N SER A 304 -17.27 12.50 -42.37
CA SER A 304 -17.01 13.59 -41.43
C SER A 304 -17.37 14.95 -42.02
N SER A 305 -18.38 15.64 -41.48
CA SER A 305 -18.51 17.11 -41.61
C SER A 305 -19.56 17.69 -40.64
N ASN A 306 -19.47 19.02 -40.48
CA ASN A 306 -20.37 19.92 -39.74
C ASN A 306 -20.20 19.89 -38.21
N THR A 307 -19.67 20.94 -37.56
CA THR A 307 -20.02 22.39 -37.58
C THR A 307 -21.29 22.67 -36.78
N ALA A 308 -21.17 23.59 -35.81
CA ALA A 308 -22.27 23.96 -34.93
C ALA A 308 -23.31 24.82 -35.65
N PRO A 309 -24.62 24.65 -35.35
CA PRO A 309 -25.64 25.61 -35.76
C PRO A 309 -25.60 26.83 -34.82
N ASP A 310 -25.08 27.95 -35.33
CA ASP A 310 -25.37 29.26 -34.77
C ASP A 310 -26.85 29.62 -35.03
N ALA A 311 -27.48 30.35 -34.12
CA ALA A 311 -28.92 30.57 -34.10
C ALA A 311 -29.30 31.98 -33.60
N GLY A 312 -28.67 33.00 -34.18
CA GLY A 312 -29.08 34.39 -33.99
C GLY A 312 -30.49 34.66 -34.50
N TYR A 313 -31.29 35.37 -33.70
CA TYR A 313 -32.56 35.99 -34.10
C TYR A 313 -32.51 37.49 -33.77
N THR A 314 -33.02 38.30 -34.68
CA THR A 314 -32.94 39.77 -34.65
C THR A 314 -34.07 40.42 -33.85
N TRP A 315 -33.80 41.63 -33.34
CA TRP A 315 -34.73 42.44 -32.55
C TRP A 315 -35.75 43.22 -33.40
N THR A 316 -36.90 43.52 -32.80
CA THR A 316 -37.78 44.64 -33.15
C THR A 316 -38.41 45.20 -31.87
N GLU A 317 -38.32 46.51 -31.69
CA GLU A 317 -39.03 47.30 -30.66
C GLU A 317 -40.48 47.58 -31.15
N ASP A 318 -41.49 47.97 -30.36
CA ASP A 318 -41.62 48.25 -28.91
C ASP A 318 -42.96 47.58 -28.40
N ALA A 319 -43.84 47.96 -27.45
CA ALA A 319 -44.02 49.16 -26.61
C ALA A 319 -44.89 48.92 -25.35
N TYR A 320 -44.79 49.88 -24.41
CA TYR A 320 -45.60 50.12 -23.20
C TYR A 320 -45.52 49.10 -22.03
N GLY A 321 -45.43 49.66 -20.81
CA GLY A 321 -45.15 48.95 -19.55
C GLY A 321 -46.38 48.35 -18.84
N THR A 322 -46.21 47.71 -17.68
CA THR A 322 -45.82 48.39 -16.43
C THR A 322 -44.94 47.51 -15.53
N GLN A 323 -44.20 48.13 -14.60
CA GLN A 323 -43.08 47.54 -13.84
C GLN A 323 -43.49 46.48 -12.79
N VAL A 324 -42.70 45.40 -12.71
CA VAL A 324 -42.28 44.77 -11.45
C VAL A 324 -40.78 44.48 -11.56
N HIS A 325 -39.98 44.83 -10.55
CA HIS A 325 -38.52 44.67 -10.61
C HIS A 325 -38.08 43.20 -10.56
N SER A 326 -37.19 42.82 -11.48
CA SER A 326 -36.20 41.75 -11.25
C SER A 326 -34.83 42.19 -11.78
N SER A 327 -33.79 42.03 -10.96
CA SER A 327 -32.40 42.28 -11.33
C SER A 327 -31.75 40.97 -11.78
N ARG A 328 -31.18 40.95 -12.99
CA ARG A 328 -30.79 39.71 -13.69
C ARG A 328 -29.32 39.35 -13.46
N SER A 329 -29.08 38.10 -13.10
CA SER A 329 -27.82 37.32 -13.23
C SER A 329 -26.48 38.05 -13.07
N GLY A 330 -25.81 37.85 -11.93
CA GLY A 330 -24.35 37.90 -11.88
C GLY A 330 -23.71 36.69 -12.59
N LEU A 331 -22.44 36.83 -13.00
CA LEU A 331 -21.62 35.73 -13.55
C LEU A 331 -21.45 34.60 -12.53
N SER A 332 -21.28 33.36 -13.02
CA SER A 332 -20.99 32.24 -12.12
C SER A 332 -19.53 32.24 -11.68
N ASP A 333 -19.24 31.65 -10.52
CA ASP A 333 -17.86 31.56 -10.03
C ASP A 333 -16.97 30.64 -10.89
N LEU A 334 -17.56 29.81 -11.75
CA LEU A 334 -16.84 29.07 -12.78
C LEU A 334 -16.25 30.00 -13.85
N ASP A 335 -17.05 30.96 -14.32
CA ASP A 335 -16.62 31.96 -15.31
C ASP A 335 -15.54 32.87 -14.71
N ARG A 336 -15.74 33.27 -13.45
CA ARG A 336 -14.79 34.08 -12.68
C ARG A 336 -13.45 33.36 -12.48
N TRP A 337 -13.46 32.04 -12.25
CA TRP A 337 -12.25 31.24 -12.09
C TRP A 337 -11.50 31.05 -13.41
N VAL A 338 -12.20 30.72 -14.50
CA VAL A 338 -11.58 30.53 -15.83
C VAL A 338 -10.92 31.83 -16.31
N LEU A 339 -11.56 32.98 -16.14
CA LEU A 339 -11.00 34.28 -16.52
C LEU A 339 -9.83 34.74 -15.62
N SER A 340 -9.71 34.21 -14.39
CA SER A 340 -8.61 34.60 -13.47
C SER A 340 -7.22 34.07 -13.88
N PHE A 341 -7.16 33.07 -14.76
CA PHE A 341 -5.91 32.49 -15.25
C PHE A 341 -5.25 33.29 -16.38
N ASP A 342 -6.00 34.15 -17.07
CA ASP A 342 -5.54 34.89 -18.26
C ASP A 342 -4.93 36.28 -17.92
N GLN A 343 -4.90 36.64 -16.63
CA GLN A 343 -4.58 38.00 -16.16
C GLN A 343 -3.55 38.03 -15.00
N SER A 344 -3.04 36.87 -14.57
CA SER A 344 -2.08 36.72 -13.46
C SER A 344 -0.61 36.74 -13.87
N SER A 345 -0.31 37.15 -15.11
CA SER A 345 1.01 37.11 -15.74
C SER A 345 1.79 38.43 -15.73
N GLU A 346 1.34 39.46 -15.00
CA GLU A 346 2.07 40.74 -14.91
C GLU A 346 1.93 41.47 -13.55
N LYS A 347 3.01 42.18 -13.16
CA LYS A 347 3.15 43.11 -12.02
C LYS A 347 3.29 42.52 -10.60
N LEU A 348 4.54 42.47 -10.14
CA LEU A 348 4.94 43.20 -8.91
C LEU A 348 6.41 43.69 -9.05
N ALA A 349 6.74 44.87 -8.53
CA ALA A 349 8.08 45.46 -8.71
C ALA A 349 8.54 46.36 -7.55
N GLN A 350 9.82 46.20 -7.17
CA GLN A 350 10.61 47.02 -6.24
C GLN A 350 10.19 47.00 -4.76
N PRO A 351 11.16 47.16 -3.84
CA PRO A 351 11.54 48.50 -3.37
C PRO A 351 12.96 48.96 -3.79
N LYS A 352 13.34 50.17 -3.37
CA LYS A 352 14.51 50.94 -3.86
C LYS A 352 15.72 50.92 -2.91
N ALA A 353 16.92 51.07 -3.47
CA ALA A 353 18.10 51.63 -2.80
C ALA A 353 18.92 52.49 -3.81
N ASN A 354 19.68 53.48 -3.33
CA ASN A 354 20.31 54.52 -4.17
C ASN A 354 21.84 54.40 -4.25
N TRP A 355 22.43 54.65 -5.44
CA TRP A 355 23.71 55.39 -5.55
C TRP A 355 23.83 56.11 -6.92
N LYS A 356 24.68 57.14 -6.92
CA LYS A 356 24.75 58.33 -7.77
C LYS A 356 25.25 58.13 -9.21
N THR A 357 24.67 58.95 -10.07
CA THR A 357 25.22 59.61 -11.28
C THR A 357 26.74 59.84 -11.38
N THR A 358 27.27 59.79 -12.61
CA THR A 358 28.05 60.92 -13.24
C THR A 358 28.20 60.77 -14.77
N HIS A 359 28.15 61.89 -15.50
CA HIS A 359 28.59 62.23 -16.89
C HIS A 359 28.38 61.21 -18.05
N LYS A 360 27.64 61.52 -19.15
CA LYS A 360 27.83 62.52 -20.25
C LYS A 360 29.04 62.30 -21.18
N VAL A 361 28.76 61.91 -22.44
CA VAL A 361 29.00 62.65 -23.73
C VAL A 361 28.15 61.95 -24.83
N ALA A 362 27.95 62.57 -25.99
CA ALA A 362 26.95 62.17 -27.01
C ALA A 362 27.55 61.73 -28.37
N ASP A 363 26.64 61.28 -29.25
CA ASP A 363 26.75 61.08 -30.70
C ASP A 363 27.80 60.11 -31.29
N THR A 364 27.30 59.02 -31.87
CA THR A 364 27.25 58.88 -33.34
C THR A 364 26.22 57.81 -33.73
N THR A 365 25.36 58.08 -34.72
CA THR A 365 24.37 57.12 -35.23
C THR A 365 24.97 56.15 -36.25
N VAL A 366 24.96 54.85 -35.97
CA VAL A 366 25.17 53.81 -36.98
C VAL A 366 24.10 52.72 -36.84
N THR A 367 23.24 52.60 -37.85
CA THR A 367 22.20 51.57 -37.92
C THR A 367 22.72 50.33 -38.66
N SER A 368 22.78 49.16 -38.00
CA SER A 368 22.31 47.87 -38.53
C SER A 368 22.64 46.70 -37.60
N ARG A 369 21.84 45.63 -37.69
CA ARG A 369 21.95 44.36 -36.95
C ARG A 369 21.79 44.47 -35.43
N GLU A 370 20.53 44.36 -34.98
CA GLU A 370 20.27 43.70 -33.71
C GLU A 370 20.70 42.23 -33.82
N GLU A 371 21.74 41.85 -33.09
CA GLU A 371 21.89 40.45 -32.71
C GLU A 371 20.75 40.09 -31.76
N MET A 372 20.05 38.99 -32.04
CA MET A 372 19.00 38.42 -31.19
C MET A 372 19.64 37.83 -29.93
N ASN A 373 20.11 38.71 -29.03
CA ASN A 373 20.75 38.33 -27.78
C ASN A 373 19.73 37.52 -26.95
N PRO A 374 19.96 36.23 -26.69
CA PRO A 374 19.03 35.43 -25.91
C PRO A 374 18.89 36.03 -24.52
N ARG A 375 17.66 36.13 -24.00
CA ARG A 375 17.49 36.40 -22.58
C ARG A 375 18.29 35.34 -21.81
N PRO A 376 19.12 35.71 -20.82
CA PRO A 376 19.78 34.73 -19.96
C PRO A 376 18.72 33.75 -19.46
N ALA A 377 18.93 32.45 -19.71
CA ALA A 377 18.00 31.44 -19.24
C ALA A 377 17.89 31.57 -17.71
N GLU A 378 16.66 31.69 -17.21
CA GLU A 378 16.42 31.72 -15.76
C GLU A 378 17.06 30.46 -15.15
N PRO A 379 17.77 30.56 -14.02
CA PRO A 379 18.44 29.42 -13.42
C PRO A 379 17.39 28.37 -13.05
N VAL A 380 17.36 27.27 -13.82
CA VAL A 380 16.40 26.18 -13.62
C VAL A 380 16.58 25.65 -12.21
N SER A 381 15.50 25.65 -11.41
CA SER A 381 15.60 25.21 -10.02
C SER A 381 16.15 23.79 -9.97
N GLN A 382 17.05 23.57 -9.01
CA GLN A 382 17.57 22.24 -8.70
C GLN A 382 16.66 21.50 -7.69
N GLY A 383 15.56 22.13 -7.29
CA GLY A 383 14.57 21.64 -6.34
C GLY A 383 14.95 21.88 -4.88
N ASP A 384 13.94 21.89 -4.00
CA ASP A 384 14.10 22.19 -2.57
C ASP A 384 14.97 21.13 -1.85
N PRO A 385 16.22 21.44 -1.45
CA PRO A 385 17.12 20.47 -0.82
C PRO A 385 16.65 19.99 0.56
N SER A 386 15.70 20.69 1.19
CA SER A 386 15.10 20.26 2.46
C SER A 386 14.07 19.13 2.28
N CYS A 387 13.52 18.95 1.07
CA CYS A 387 12.53 17.93 0.74
C CYS A 387 13.11 16.81 -0.15
N LYS A 388 14.26 16.23 0.23
CA LYS A 388 14.93 15.21 -0.59
C LYS A 388 14.25 13.82 -0.53
N VAL A 389 13.17 13.64 -1.29
CA VAL A 389 12.39 12.39 -1.41
C VAL A 389 12.30 11.88 -2.85
N ASP A 390 12.07 10.57 -3.03
CA ASP A 390 11.86 9.94 -4.34
C ASP A 390 10.43 9.42 -4.45
N LEU A 391 9.66 9.92 -5.43
CA LEU A 391 8.21 9.88 -5.40
C LEU A 391 7.58 9.20 -6.63
N ALA A 392 6.78 8.17 -6.38
CA ALA A 392 5.91 7.53 -7.37
C ALA A 392 4.47 8.06 -7.23
N PHE A 393 4.02 8.86 -8.18
CA PHE A 393 2.66 9.39 -8.19
C PHE A 393 1.74 8.48 -9.01
N LEU A 394 0.81 7.79 -8.34
CA LEU A 394 -0.14 6.86 -8.96
C LEU A 394 -1.42 7.60 -9.35
N ILE A 395 -1.63 7.77 -10.65
CA ILE A 395 -2.84 8.39 -11.20
C ILE A 395 -3.86 7.33 -11.62
N ASP A 396 -5.11 7.49 -11.18
CA ASP A 396 -6.23 6.62 -11.57
C ASP A 396 -6.58 6.89 -13.05
N GLY A 397 -6.24 5.93 -13.92
CA GLY A 397 -6.58 5.96 -15.34
C GLY A 397 -7.94 5.34 -15.66
N SER A 398 -8.65 4.76 -14.70
CA SER A 398 -9.86 3.96 -14.88
C SER A 398 -10.98 4.74 -15.57
N TRP A 399 -11.88 4.03 -16.25
CA TRP A 399 -13.03 4.69 -16.89
C TRP A 399 -14.04 5.27 -15.89
N SER A 400 -14.01 4.78 -14.64
CA SER A 400 -14.87 5.20 -13.51
C SER A 400 -14.85 6.70 -13.23
N ILE A 401 -13.72 7.39 -13.45
CA ILE A 401 -13.59 8.83 -13.20
C ILE A 401 -13.93 9.67 -14.44
N GLY A 402 -13.76 9.12 -15.64
CA GLY A 402 -13.98 9.82 -16.90
C GLY A 402 -13.04 11.01 -17.18
N LYS A 403 -13.09 11.51 -18.43
CA LYS A 403 -12.10 12.46 -18.96
C LYS A 403 -12.03 13.79 -18.19
N ARG A 404 -13.14 14.29 -17.63
CA ARG A 404 -13.18 15.56 -16.88
C ARG A 404 -12.41 15.46 -15.55
N ARG A 405 -12.61 14.38 -14.78
CA ARG A 405 -11.91 14.15 -13.51
C ARG A 405 -10.45 13.78 -13.74
N PHE A 406 -10.15 13.00 -14.78
CA PHE A 406 -8.78 12.75 -15.21
C PHE A 406 -8.00 14.05 -15.55
N ARG A 407 -8.66 15.07 -16.12
CA ARG A 407 -8.02 16.39 -16.29
C ARG A 407 -7.75 17.11 -14.96
N ILE A 408 -8.68 17.05 -14.00
CA ILE A 408 -8.50 17.63 -12.65
C ILE A 408 -7.36 16.91 -11.89
N GLN A 409 -7.26 15.59 -12.02
CA GLN A 409 -6.14 14.80 -11.48
C GLN A 409 -4.79 15.29 -12.00
N LYS A 410 -4.67 15.52 -13.31
CA LYS A 410 -3.44 16.02 -13.93
C LYS A 410 -3.11 17.46 -13.51
N GLN A 411 -4.13 18.31 -13.35
CA GLN A 411 -3.94 19.66 -12.81
C GLN A 411 -3.41 19.62 -11.37
N PHE A 412 -4.02 18.83 -10.49
CA PHE A 412 -3.56 18.66 -9.10
C PHE A 412 -2.13 18.11 -9.03
N LEU A 413 -1.78 17.15 -9.89
CA LEU A 413 -0.41 16.66 -10.00
C LEU A 413 0.56 17.76 -10.45
N GLY A 414 0.14 18.65 -11.34
CA GLY A 414 0.92 19.83 -11.71
C GLY A 414 1.09 20.82 -10.55
N GLU A 415 0.02 21.09 -9.79
CA GLU A 415 0.05 21.94 -8.58
C GLU A 415 0.97 21.36 -7.49
N VAL A 416 0.92 20.04 -7.26
CA VAL A 416 1.82 19.32 -6.33
C VAL A 416 3.26 19.34 -6.83
N THR A 417 3.49 19.13 -8.12
CA THR A 417 4.82 19.20 -8.76
C THR A 417 5.44 20.59 -8.58
N GLN A 418 4.65 21.65 -8.82
CA GLN A 418 5.12 23.02 -8.65
C GLN A 418 5.36 23.40 -7.18
N ALA A 419 4.54 22.89 -6.26
CA ALA A 419 4.63 23.18 -4.82
C ALA A 419 5.74 22.38 -4.11
N LEU A 420 6.19 21.26 -4.68
CA LEU A 420 7.36 20.51 -4.21
C LEU A 420 8.69 21.11 -4.67
N ASP A 421 8.68 21.92 -5.73
CA ASP A 421 9.86 22.31 -6.51
C ASP A 421 10.74 21.10 -6.85
N VAL A 422 10.28 20.30 -7.82
CA VAL A 422 10.97 19.08 -8.28
C VAL A 422 12.31 19.42 -8.92
N GLY A 423 13.35 18.70 -8.52
CA GLY A 423 14.69 18.78 -9.10
C GLY A 423 15.71 17.85 -8.46
N PRO A 424 16.91 17.69 -9.06
CA PRO A 424 17.90 16.69 -8.66
C PRO A 424 18.46 16.83 -7.24
N ALA A 425 18.48 18.05 -6.68
CA ALA A 425 18.89 18.30 -5.30
C ALA A 425 17.74 18.06 -4.30
N GLY A 426 16.50 18.35 -4.70
CA GLY A 426 15.29 18.21 -3.90
C GLY A 426 14.46 16.96 -4.20
N PRO A 427 13.12 17.06 -4.32
CA PRO A 427 12.26 15.93 -4.68
C PRO A 427 12.46 15.47 -6.13
N LEU A 428 12.43 14.15 -6.36
CA LEU A 428 12.22 13.56 -7.69
C LEU A 428 10.82 12.96 -7.78
N ILE A 429 10.12 13.20 -8.89
CA ILE A 429 8.79 12.63 -9.15
C ILE A 429 8.80 11.88 -10.48
N GLY A 430 8.27 10.66 -10.48
CA GLY A 430 7.80 9.97 -11.68
C GLY A 430 6.33 9.59 -11.55
N ILE A 431 5.70 9.28 -12.69
CA ILE A 431 4.24 9.09 -12.79
C ILE A 431 3.96 7.68 -13.29
N VAL A 432 3.04 7.00 -12.61
CA VAL A 432 2.53 5.68 -13.00
C VAL A 432 1.02 5.79 -13.16
N GLN A 433 0.50 5.48 -14.34
CA GLN A 433 -0.94 5.37 -14.56
C GLN A 433 -1.38 3.93 -14.30
N TYR A 434 -2.42 3.76 -13.50
CA TYR A 434 -3.02 2.45 -13.24
C TYR A 434 -4.46 2.37 -13.75
N GLY A 435 -4.95 1.14 -13.94
CA GLY A 435 -6.23 0.88 -14.58
C GLY A 435 -6.54 -0.60 -14.51
N ASP A 436 -6.77 -1.24 -15.66
CA ASP A 436 -6.77 -2.71 -15.76
C ASP A 436 -5.39 -3.28 -15.36
N ASP A 437 -4.31 -2.67 -15.88
CA ASP A 437 -2.91 -2.97 -15.54
C ASP A 437 -2.10 -1.66 -15.40
N PRO A 438 -1.14 -1.59 -14.45
CA PRO A 438 -0.33 -0.40 -14.21
C PRO A 438 0.82 -0.24 -15.21
N SER A 439 1.20 1.01 -15.49
CA SER A 439 2.33 1.32 -16.37
C SER A 439 2.96 2.67 -16.05
N THR A 440 4.28 2.74 -16.06
CA THR A 440 5.05 3.99 -15.95
C THR A 440 4.74 4.89 -17.15
N GLU A 441 4.34 6.14 -16.89
CA GLU A 441 4.38 7.22 -17.87
C GLU A 441 5.80 7.81 -17.89
N PHE A 442 6.31 8.24 -16.72
CA PHE A 442 7.63 8.84 -16.54
C PHE A 442 8.35 8.25 -15.33
N SER A 443 9.67 8.03 -15.44
CA SER A 443 10.54 7.59 -14.35
C SER A 443 11.08 8.78 -13.54
N LEU A 444 11.64 8.53 -12.34
CA LEU A 444 12.22 9.56 -11.46
C LEU A 444 13.29 10.43 -12.16
N LYS A 445 14.02 9.85 -13.12
CA LYS A 445 15.03 10.55 -13.93
C LYS A 445 14.53 11.16 -15.25
N THR A 446 13.24 11.04 -15.59
CA THR A 446 12.74 11.44 -16.92
C THR A 446 12.63 12.96 -17.09
N TYR A 447 12.25 13.69 -16.04
CA TYR A 447 12.16 15.15 -16.07
C TYR A 447 12.88 15.75 -14.84
N PRO A 448 13.94 16.57 -15.03
CA PRO A 448 14.78 17.05 -13.94
C PRO A 448 14.28 18.36 -13.31
N ASN A 449 13.08 18.85 -13.67
CA ASN A 449 12.50 20.07 -13.14
C ASN A 449 10.96 20.05 -13.20
N SER A 450 10.33 20.86 -12.34
CA SER A 450 8.87 21.01 -12.26
C SER A 450 8.20 21.38 -13.59
N ARG A 451 8.76 22.34 -14.34
CA ARG A 451 8.14 22.95 -15.53
C ARG A 451 7.95 21.93 -16.66
N ASP A 452 8.98 21.16 -16.96
CA ASP A 452 8.93 20.14 -18.01
C ASP A 452 8.05 18.95 -17.60
N LEU A 453 8.09 18.55 -16.32
CA LEU A 453 7.22 17.50 -15.78
C LEU A 453 5.74 17.90 -15.87
N ILE A 454 5.39 19.16 -15.59
CA ILE A 454 4.02 19.69 -15.75
C ILE A 454 3.60 19.64 -17.22
N ALA A 455 4.40 20.21 -18.12
CA ALA A 455 4.13 20.26 -19.56
C ALA A 455 4.14 18.87 -20.25
N ALA A 456 4.73 17.85 -19.62
CA ALA A 456 4.63 16.46 -20.02
C ALA A 456 3.37 15.78 -19.43
N THR A 457 3.07 16.05 -18.15
CA THR A 457 1.88 15.54 -17.45
C THR A 457 0.61 15.87 -18.21
N GLU A 458 0.45 17.11 -18.68
CA GLU A 458 -0.72 17.53 -19.48
C GLU A 458 -1.00 16.63 -20.70
N LYS A 459 0.04 16.03 -21.31
CA LYS A 459 -0.05 15.21 -22.52
C LYS A 459 -0.45 13.75 -22.24
N ILE A 460 -0.38 13.29 -20.98
CA ILE A 460 -0.77 11.91 -20.61
C ILE A 460 -2.23 11.65 -21.00
N GLN A 461 -2.48 10.53 -21.68
CA GLN A 461 -3.82 10.10 -22.10
C GLN A 461 -4.41 9.09 -21.10
N GLN A 462 -5.73 9.13 -20.90
CA GLN A 462 -6.44 8.20 -20.02
C GLN A 462 -6.49 6.79 -20.65
N LYS A 463 -5.81 5.82 -20.03
CA LYS A 463 -5.71 4.42 -20.51
C LYS A 463 -6.97 3.60 -20.28
N GLY A 464 -7.74 3.92 -19.22
CA GLY A 464 -8.98 3.24 -18.90
C GLY A 464 -8.81 1.97 -18.06
N GLY A 465 -9.94 1.27 -17.90
CA GLY A 465 -10.00 0.02 -17.13
C GLY A 465 -10.82 0.12 -15.85
N PHE A 466 -10.66 -0.91 -15.02
CA PHE A 466 -11.01 -0.91 -13.60
C PHE A 466 -10.01 -0.04 -12.78
N SER A 467 -10.16 0.07 -11.45
CA SER A 467 -9.26 0.86 -10.57
C SER A 467 -8.46 -0.08 -9.65
N ASN A 468 -7.50 -0.80 -10.25
CA ASN A 468 -6.69 -1.81 -9.56
C ASN A 468 -5.48 -1.19 -8.84
N VAL A 469 -5.73 -0.63 -7.64
CA VAL A 469 -4.72 0.02 -6.81
C VAL A 469 -3.70 -0.98 -6.26
N GLY A 470 -4.13 -2.20 -5.92
CA GLY A 470 -3.26 -3.27 -5.43
C GLY A 470 -2.20 -3.68 -6.45
N LYS A 471 -2.62 -3.89 -7.71
CA LYS A 471 -1.68 -4.07 -8.84
C LYS A 471 -0.68 -2.92 -8.94
N ALA A 472 -1.13 -1.67 -8.81
CA ALA A 472 -0.27 -0.49 -8.93
C ALA A 472 0.82 -0.45 -7.85
N LEU A 473 0.46 -0.77 -6.60
CA LEU A 473 1.40 -0.85 -5.47
C LEU A 473 2.41 -1.99 -5.63
N SER A 474 1.95 -3.18 -6.07
CA SER A 474 2.86 -4.29 -6.41
C SER A 474 3.81 -3.94 -7.55
N PHE A 475 3.31 -3.24 -8.59
CA PHE A 475 4.12 -2.83 -9.74
C PHE A 475 5.22 -1.85 -9.36
N ILE A 476 4.93 -0.81 -8.56
CA ILE A 476 5.98 0.14 -8.15
C ILE A 476 7.02 -0.51 -7.25
N ASN A 477 6.60 -1.46 -6.42
CA ASN A 477 7.50 -2.20 -5.54
C ASN A 477 8.50 -3.06 -6.31
N GLN A 478 8.03 -3.71 -7.38
CA GLN A 478 8.84 -4.65 -8.17
C GLN A 478 9.64 -3.97 -9.30
N ASN A 479 9.14 -2.85 -9.85
CA ASN A 479 9.65 -2.31 -11.12
C ASN A 479 10.07 -0.84 -11.06
N PHE A 480 9.40 -0.01 -10.25
CA PHE A 480 9.55 1.46 -10.34
C PHE A 480 10.74 1.98 -9.54
N PHE A 481 10.85 1.65 -8.24
CA PHE A 481 11.88 2.18 -7.34
C PHE A 481 13.24 1.47 -7.51
N SER A 482 13.82 1.57 -8.71
CA SER A 482 15.12 1.03 -9.06
C SER A 482 16.08 2.11 -9.57
N ASP A 483 17.39 1.90 -9.40
CA ASP A 483 18.46 2.78 -9.90
C ASP A 483 18.33 3.00 -11.41
N ALA A 484 17.90 1.96 -12.13
CA ALA A 484 17.60 2.01 -13.56
C ALA A 484 16.53 3.06 -13.93
N ASN A 485 15.64 3.43 -13.00
CA ASN A 485 14.62 4.47 -13.14
C ASN A 485 14.97 5.79 -12.45
N GLY A 486 16.12 5.87 -11.76
CA GLY A 486 16.55 7.07 -11.03
C GLY A 486 16.19 7.10 -9.55
N ASN A 487 15.92 5.95 -8.90
CA ASN A 487 15.92 5.87 -7.44
C ASN A 487 17.33 6.23 -6.93
N ARG A 488 17.41 7.10 -5.92
CA ARG A 488 18.67 7.57 -5.32
C ARG A 488 19.11 6.72 -4.12
N GLY A 489 18.25 5.84 -3.60
CA GLY A 489 18.48 4.93 -2.46
C GLY A 489 18.65 5.60 -1.08
N SER A 490 19.29 6.77 -1.08
CA SER A 490 19.56 7.69 0.02
C SER A 490 18.45 8.70 0.30
N ALA A 491 17.33 8.60 -0.42
CA ALA A 491 16.13 9.42 -0.26
C ALA A 491 14.94 8.51 0.12
N PRO A 492 14.02 8.95 1.00
CA PRO A 492 12.83 8.15 1.31
C PRO A 492 11.97 7.92 0.07
N ASN A 493 11.59 6.66 -0.17
CA ASN A 493 10.68 6.29 -1.25
C ASN A 493 9.24 6.58 -0.81
N VAL A 494 8.48 7.34 -1.61
CA VAL A 494 7.11 7.78 -1.32
C VAL A 494 6.18 7.41 -2.46
N ALA A 495 5.08 6.72 -2.17
CA ALA A 495 4.02 6.43 -3.12
C ALA A 495 2.78 7.27 -2.78
N ILE A 496 2.18 7.95 -3.75
CA ILE A 496 0.93 8.70 -3.58
C ILE A 496 -0.15 8.08 -4.47
N ALA A 497 -1.20 7.54 -3.87
CA ALA A 497 -2.33 6.93 -4.56
C ALA A 497 -3.58 7.82 -4.50
N LEU A 498 -4.04 8.33 -5.66
CA LEU A 498 -5.36 8.94 -5.80
C LEU A 498 -6.41 7.85 -6.07
N VAL A 499 -7.54 7.86 -5.36
CA VAL A 499 -8.59 6.83 -5.50
C VAL A 499 -10.00 7.45 -5.43
N ASP A 500 -10.86 7.20 -6.42
CA ASP A 500 -12.29 7.57 -6.41
C ASP A 500 -13.15 6.39 -5.92
N GLY A 501 -13.70 6.49 -4.71
CA GLY A 501 -14.51 5.43 -4.11
C GLY A 501 -13.71 4.19 -3.65
N TRP A 502 -14.02 3.01 -4.20
CA TRP A 502 -13.46 1.71 -3.80
C TRP A 502 -12.47 1.16 -4.85
N PRO A 503 -11.30 0.65 -4.44
CA PRO A 503 -10.45 -0.17 -5.32
C PRO A 503 -11.19 -1.41 -5.85
N THR A 504 -10.83 -1.86 -7.05
CA THR A 504 -11.41 -3.06 -7.67
C THR A 504 -10.62 -4.34 -7.43
N ASP A 505 -9.53 -4.26 -6.67
CA ASP A 505 -8.69 -5.36 -6.21
C ASP A 505 -8.37 -5.26 -4.70
N LYS A 506 -7.54 -6.18 -4.18
CA LYS A 506 -7.03 -6.12 -2.80
C LYS A 506 -5.80 -5.25 -2.73
N VAL A 507 -5.75 -4.35 -1.75
CA VAL A 507 -4.59 -3.48 -1.51
C VAL A 507 -3.75 -3.91 -0.31
N GLU A 508 -4.31 -4.62 0.66
CA GLU A 508 -3.68 -4.95 1.95
C GLU A 508 -2.30 -5.60 1.78
N GLU A 509 -2.22 -6.70 1.05
CA GLU A 509 -0.97 -7.45 0.86
C GLU A 509 0.04 -6.70 -0.02
N ALA A 510 -0.42 -6.03 -1.08
CA ALA A 510 0.43 -5.21 -1.95
C ALA A 510 1.03 -4.01 -1.18
N SER A 511 0.23 -3.39 -0.32
CA SER A 511 0.64 -2.28 0.54
C SER A 511 1.56 -2.76 1.65
N ARG A 512 1.32 -3.95 2.21
CA ARG A 512 2.24 -4.60 3.16
C ARG A 512 3.60 -4.78 2.51
N LEU A 513 3.68 -5.48 1.38
CA LEU A 513 4.93 -5.74 0.66
C LEU A 513 5.67 -4.45 0.28
N ALA A 514 4.97 -3.43 -0.22
CA ALA A 514 5.56 -2.12 -0.53
C ALA A 514 6.10 -1.39 0.72
N ARG A 515 5.34 -1.37 1.83
CA ARG A 515 5.83 -0.82 3.12
C ARG A 515 7.02 -1.60 3.65
N GLU A 516 7.01 -2.92 3.55
CA GLU A 516 8.12 -3.77 3.97
C GLU A 516 9.36 -3.60 3.07
N SER A 517 9.20 -2.98 1.90
CA SER A 517 10.26 -2.71 0.92
C SER A 517 10.70 -1.24 0.89
N GLY A 518 10.58 -0.50 1.99
CA GLY A 518 11.08 0.87 2.10
C GLY A 518 10.13 1.98 1.62
N ILE A 519 8.94 1.65 1.09
CA ILE A 519 8.02 2.63 0.48
C ILE A 519 7.00 3.17 1.51
N ASN A 520 6.97 4.49 1.70
CA ASN A 520 5.94 5.17 2.47
C ASN A 520 4.72 5.48 1.59
N ILE A 521 3.55 4.94 1.91
CA ILE A 521 2.36 5.03 1.06
C ILE A 521 1.37 6.05 1.63
N PHE A 522 1.05 7.08 0.83
CA PHE A 522 -0.05 8.00 1.06
C PHE A 522 -1.27 7.63 0.22
N PHE A 523 -2.45 7.59 0.85
CA PHE A 523 -3.74 7.43 0.18
C PHE A 523 -4.51 8.75 0.20
N VAL A 524 -4.82 9.26 -1.00
CA VAL A 524 -5.64 10.45 -1.21
C VAL A 524 -6.98 10.00 -1.79
N THR A 525 -7.95 9.76 -0.92
CA THR A 525 -9.29 9.30 -1.32
C THR A 525 -10.17 10.48 -1.69
N ILE A 526 -10.85 10.41 -2.83
CA ILE A 526 -11.72 11.47 -3.36
C ILE A 526 -13.15 10.95 -3.43
N GLU A 527 -14.12 11.75 -2.98
CA GLU A 527 -15.54 11.35 -2.85
C GLU A 527 -15.68 10.02 -2.09
N ALA A 528 -15.23 10.04 -0.84
CA ALA A 528 -15.05 8.88 0.04
C ALA A 528 -16.11 7.77 -0.11
N ALA A 529 -15.64 6.54 0.00
CA ALA A 529 -16.43 5.35 -0.28
C ALA A 529 -17.58 5.18 0.74
N ASP A 530 -18.80 4.92 0.26
CA ASP A 530 -20.02 4.96 1.08
C ASP A 530 -20.07 3.75 2.04
N GLU A 531 -20.33 4.01 3.32
CA GLU A 531 -20.28 2.96 4.35
C GLU A 531 -21.36 1.89 4.15
N ASN A 532 -22.48 2.23 3.50
CA ASN A 532 -23.55 1.29 3.14
C ASN A 532 -23.10 0.20 2.15
N GLU A 533 -21.90 0.36 1.57
CA GLU A 533 -21.32 -0.52 0.55
C GLU A 533 -20.30 -1.51 1.14
N LYS A 534 -19.81 -1.25 2.37
CA LYS A 534 -18.77 -2.05 3.07
C LYS A 534 -19.09 -3.55 3.17
N LEU A 535 -20.38 -3.92 3.18
CA LEU A 535 -20.84 -5.30 3.30
C LEU A 535 -20.61 -6.18 2.06
N TYR A 536 -20.23 -5.59 0.91
CA TYR A 536 -20.28 -6.29 -0.38
C TYR A 536 -19.10 -6.01 -1.33
N ILE A 537 -18.04 -5.38 -0.82
CA ILE A 537 -16.80 -5.06 -1.53
C ILE A 537 -15.70 -6.10 -1.26
N ILE A 538 -14.63 -6.08 -2.05
CA ILE A 538 -13.47 -7.00 -1.85
C ILE A 538 -12.79 -6.74 -0.49
N GLU A 539 -12.59 -5.47 -0.12
CA GLU A 539 -11.74 -5.10 1.01
C GLU A 539 -12.28 -3.87 1.75
N PRO A 540 -13.13 -4.04 2.79
CA PRO A 540 -13.51 -2.94 3.66
C PRO A 540 -12.30 -2.38 4.41
N ASN A 541 -12.36 -1.08 4.71
CA ASN A 541 -11.31 -0.31 5.36
C ASN A 541 -9.94 -0.38 4.64
N PHE A 542 -9.94 -0.47 3.30
CA PHE A 542 -8.74 -0.57 2.46
C PHE A 542 -7.65 0.46 2.81
N VAL A 543 -8.02 1.70 3.15
CA VAL A 543 -7.07 2.75 3.56
C VAL A 543 -6.33 2.38 4.85
N GLU A 544 -7.04 1.88 5.87
CA GLU A 544 -6.46 1.50 7.17
C GLU A 544 -5.53 0.28 7.06
N LYS A 545 -5.87 -0.64 6.15
CA LYS A 545 -5.03 -1.80 5.79
C LYS A 545 -3.80 -1.38 4.99
N ALA A 546 -3.95 -0.40 4.10
CA ALA A 546 -2.89 0.02 3.20
C ALA A 546 -1.82 0.87 3.90
N VAL A 547 -2.21 1.90 4.66
CA VAL A 547 -1.25 2.78 5.35
C VAL A 547 -0.68 2.14 6.61
N CYS A 548 0.50 2.59 7.05
CA CYS A 548 1.20 1.99 8.19
C CYS A 548 0.58 2.35 9.56
N ARG A 549 0.05 3.57 9.71
CA ARG A 549 -0.49 4.10 10.96
C ARG A 549 -1.82 4.80 10.68
N THR A 550 -2.87 4.42 11.41
CA THR A 550 -4.24 4.98 11.29
C THR A 550 -4.38 6.41 11.84
N SER A 551 -3.28 7.06 12.24
CA SER A 551 -3.19 8.41 12.80
C SER A 551 -3.54 9.56 11.83
N GLY A 552 -4.13 9.27 10.67
CA GLY A 552 -4.56 10.28 9.69
C GLY A 552 -3.43 11.04 8.97
N PHE A 553 -2.15 10.68 9.19
CA PHE A 553 -1.02 11.32 8.50
C PHE A 553 -0.86 10.78 7.07
N PHE A 554 -0.90 9.46 6.88
CA PHE A 554 -0.77 8.82 5.57
C PHE A 554 -2.08 8.79 4.75
N SER A 555 -3.18 9.29 5.30
CA SER A 555 -4.47 9.38 4.61
C SER A 555 -4.93 10.83 4.48
N ILE A 556 -5.45 11.17 3.31
CA ILE A 556 -6.10 12.46 3.01
C ILE A 556 -7.46 12.14 2.40
N ASN A 557 -8.54 12.58 3.06
CA ASN A 557 -9.89 12.46 2.55
C ASN A 557 -10.31 13.80 1.91
N VAL A 558 -10.58 13.75 0.60
CA VAL A 558 -10.95 14.90 -0.24
C VAL A 558 -12.45 14.84 -0.54
N PRO A 559 -13.28 15.74 0.01
CA PRO A 559 -14.74 15.65 -0.11
C PRO A 559 -15.28 15.68 -1.55
N SER A 560 -14.57 16.32 -2.49
CA SER A 560 -14.94 16.36 -3.90
C SER A 560 -13.73 16.67 -4.78
N TRP A 561 -13.75 16.21 -6.03
CA TRP A 561 -12.75 16.55 -7.05
C TRP A 561 -12.51 18.06 -7.19
N PHE A 562 -13.54 18.89 -7.01
CA PHE A 562 -13.41 20.35 -7.11
C PHE A 562 -12.67 20.98 -5.92
N SER A 563 -12.53 20.29 -4.78
CA SER A 563 -11.75 20.76 -3.62
C SER A 563 -10.33 20.18 -3.55
N LEU A 564 -9.94 19.33 -4.51
CA LEU A 564 -8.65 18.63 -4.51
C LEU A 564 -7.44 19.59 -4.41
N HIS A 565 -7.47 20.73 -5.10
CA HIS A 565 -6.44 21.78 -5.01
C HIS A 565 -6.15 22.27 -3.57
N LYS A 566 -7.15 22.22 -2.67
CA LYS A 566 -6.99 22.65 -1.26
C LYS A 566 -6.08 21.72 -0.46
N PHE A 567 -5.81 20.52 -0.97
CA PHE A 567 -5.00 19.50 -0.31
C PHE A 567 -3.55 19.45 -0.81
N VAL A 568 -3.15 20.30 -1.78
CA VAL A 568 -1.77 20.40 -2.26
C VAL A 568 -0.81 20.68 -1.10
N GLN A 569 -0.98 21.81 -0.41
CA GLN A 569 -0.10 22.20 0.70
C GLN A 569 -0.14 21.22 1.90
N PRO A 570 -1.32 20.71 2.35
CA PRO A 570 -1.38 19.61 3.32
C PRO A 570 -0.67 18.31 2.91
N LEU A 571 -0.64 17.97 1.61
CA LEU A 571 0.06 16.80 1.10
C LEU A 571 1.58 17.04 1.05
N VAL A 572 2.02 18.13 0.39
CA VAL A 572 3.45 18.50 0.28
C VAL A 572 4.09 18.58 1.66
N LYS A 573 3.46 19.25 2.63
CA LYS A 573 3.99 19.35 4.00
C LYS A 573 4.21 17.98 4.66
N ARG A 574 3.38 16.97 4.39
CA ARG A 574 3.53 15.61 4.96
C ARG A 574 4.53 14.75 4.18
N VAL A 575 4.71 15.02 2.89
CA VAL A 575 5.68 14.36 2.02
C VAL A 575 7.11 14.84 2.33
N CYS A 576 7.29 16.11 2.68
CA CYS A 576 8.59 16.68 3.09
C CYS A 576 8.93 16.49 4.59
N ASP A 577 8.01 15.94 5.39
CA ASP A 577 8.20 15.66 6.82
C ASP A 577 8.94 14.31 6.98
N THR A 578 10.22 14.29 6.57
CA THR A 578 11.06 13.09 6.40
C THR A 578 11.17 12.27 7.68
N ASP A 579 11.26 12.93 8.83
CA ASP A 579 11.37 12.31 10.14
C ASP A 579 10.13 11.50 10.52
N ARG A 580 9.01 11.73 9.81
CA ARG A 580 7.74 11.02 9.97
C ARG A 580 7.46 10.04 8.84
N LEU A 581 8.32 9.94 7.82
CA LEU A 581 8.34 8.88 6.81
C LEU A 581 8.98 7.56 7.33
N VAL A 582 8.80 7.27 8.63
CA VAL A 582 9.29 6.08 9.33
C VAL A 582 8.28 4.92 9.29
N CYS A 583 7.48 4.85 8.21
CA CYS A 583 6.34 3.94 8.07
C CYS A 583 6.52 2.86 7.00
N SER A 584 7.70 2.81 6.39
CA SER A 584 8.24 1.61 5.79
C SER A 584 9.10 0.84 6.81
N LYS A 585 9.34 -0.46 6.57
CA LYS A 585 10.39 -1.20 7.29
C LYS A 585 11.75 -0.62 6.89
N THR A 586 12.51 -0.20 7.90
CA THR A 586 13.89 0.27 7.80
C THR A 586 14.72 -0.44 8.87
N CYS A 587 16.04 -0.40 8.75
CA CYS A 587 16.94 -0.86 9.80
C CYS A 587 16.60 -0.30 11.19
N LEU A 588 16.12 0.95 11.27
CA LEU A 588 15.89 1.67 12.52
C LEU A 588 14.59 1.25 13.25
N ASN A 589 13.62 0.64 12.56
CA ASN A 589 12.32 0.24 13.12
C ASN A 589 11.95 -1.26 12.94
N ALA A 590 12.77 -2.07 12.27
CA ALA A 590 12.42 -3.44 11.87
C ALA A 590 13.27 -4.57 12.51
N ALA A 591 14.00 -4.29 13.60
CA ALA A 591 14.89 -5.26 14.23
C ALA A 591 14.47 -5.69 15.66
N ASP A 592 14.93 -6.87 16.07
CA ASP A 592 15.06 -7.29 17.47
C ASP A 592 16.57 -7.34 17.77
N ILE A 593 17.07 -6.44 18.63
CA ILE A 593 18.51 -6.20 18.85
C ILE A 593 18.93 -6.63 20.26
N ALA A 594 19.77 -7.65 20.38
CA ALA A 594 20.33 -8.10 21.65
C ALA A 594 21.76 -7.57 21.85
N PHE A 595 22.02 -6.94 22.98
CA PHE A 595 23.38 -6.71 23.46
C PHE A 595 23.83 -7.89 24.34
N VAL A 596 25.02 -8.41 24.08
CA VAL A 596 25.70 -9.44 24.89
C VAL A 596 26.96 -8.79 25.45
N ILE A 597 26.90 -8.41 26.72
CA ILE A 597 27.80 -7.43 27.35
C ILE A 597 28.72 -8.16 28.33
N ASP A 598 30.03 -8.09 28.11
CA ASP A 598 31.00 -8.60 29.08
C ASP A 598 30.99 -7.76 30.37
N GLY A 599 30.84 -8.44 31.50
CA GLY A 599 30.94 -7.91 32.86
C GLY A 599 32.16 -8.43 33.62
N SER A 600 33.14 -9.01 32.92
CA SER A 600 34.36 -9.62 33.45
C SER A 600 35.25 -8.67 34.26
N SER A 601 36.22 -9.27 34.97
CA SER A 601 37.14 -8.55 35.85
C SER A 601 38.22 -7.75 35.12
N SER A 602 38.44 -7.99 33.83
CA SER A 602 39.34 -7.20 32.98
C SER A 602 38.73 -5.84 32.62
N VAL A 603 37.42 -5.82 32.31
CA VAL A 603 36.68 -4.58 32.00
C VAL A 603 36.77 -3.62 33.19
N GLY A 604 36.34 -4.05 34.37
CA GLY A 604 36.33 -3.21 35.57
C GLY A 604 35.19 -2.16 35.60
N THR A 605 34.92 -1.64 36.80
CA THR A 605 33.72 -0.82 37.09
C THR A 605 33.62 0.49 36.32
N GLY A 606 34.77 1.13 36.01
CA GLY A 606 34.82 2.38 35.25
C GLY A 606 34.47 2.16 33.78
N ASN A 607 35.24 1.31 33.10
CA ASN A 607 35.07 1.01 31.68
C ASN A 607 33.69 0.38 31.38
N PHE A 608 33.14 -0.42 32.31
CA PHE A 608 31.78 -0.96 32.17
C PHE A 608 30.72 0.15 32.05
N ARG A 609 30.93 1.32 32.69
CA ARG A 609 30.06 2.49 32.47
C ARG A 609 30.24 3.11 31.09
N THR A 610 31.45 3.12 30.53
CA THR A 610 31.70 3.51 29.13
C THR A 610 31.02 2.54 28.14
N VAL A 611 31.07 1.22 28.40
CA VAL A 611 30.35 0.20 27.61
C VAL A 611 28.83 0.43 27.67
N LEU A 612 28.25 0.66 28.85
CA LEU A 612 26.81 0.97 28.97
C LEU A 612 26.43 2.30 28.28
N GLN A 613 27.31 3.31 28.27
CA GLN A 613 27.08 4.54 27.51
C GLN A 613 27.13 4.31 25.99
N PHE A 614 28.06 3.46 25.52
CA PHE A 614 28.15 3.05 24.12
C PHE A 614 26.91 2.28 23.65
N VAL A 615 26.49 1.27 24.41
CA VAL A 615 25.23 0.53 24.22
C VAL A 615 24.04 1.48 24.15
N ALA A 616 23.94 2.41 25.12
CA ALA A 616 22.89 3.42 25.14
C ALA A 616 22.96 4.41 23.95
N ASN A 617 24.14 4.70 23.40
CA ASN A 617 24.31 5.55 22.23
C ASN A 617 23.85 4.86 20.94
N ILE A 618 24.12 3.56 20.77
CA ILE A 618 23.51 2.77 19.68
C ILE A 618 21.98 2.77 19.83
N THR A 619 21.46 2.47 21.02
CA THR A 619 20.00 2.45 21.30
C THR A 619 19.29 3.75 20.94
N LYS A 620 19.92 4.93 21.08
CA LYS A 620 19.35 6.23 20.69
C LYS A 620 19.00 6.34 19.20
N ALA A 621 19.68 5.61 18.31
CA ALA A 621 19.47 5.72 16.86
C ALA A 621 18.23 4.98 16.35
N PHE A 622 17.68 4.04 17.12
CA PHE A 622 16.57 3.18 16.70
C PHE A 622 15.24 3.66 17.29
N GLU A 623 14.13 3.43 16.57
CA GLU A 623 12.79 3.77 17.05
C GLU A 623 12.16 2.56 17.74
N ILE A 624 11.78 2.75 19.01
CA ILE A 624 11.51 1.66 19.96
C ILE A 624 10.02 1.59 20.31
N SER A 625 9.39 0.47 19.95
CA SER A 625 8.04 0.10 20.37
C SER A 625 7.82 -1.42 20.20
N ASP A 626 6.72 -1.96 20.74
CA ASP A 626 6.34 -3.37 20.54
C ASP A 626 6.16 -3.76 19.06
N THR A 627 5.86 -2.79 18.19
CA THR A 627 5.74 -2.97 16.74
C THR A 627 6.99 -2.56 15.96
N ASP A 628 7.80 -1.65 16.50
CA ASP A 628 9.03 -1.12 15.91
C ASP A 628 10.26 -1.86 16.45
N THR A 629 11.45 -1.25 16.61
CA THR A 629 12.64 -1.97 17.07
C THR A 629 12.53 -2.34 18.56
N ARG A 630 12.96 -3.55 18.93
CA ARG A 630 12.95 -4.03 20.32
C ARG A 630 14.36 -4.37 20.77
N PHE A 631 14.66 -4.11 22.04
CA PHE A 631 15.99 -4.34 22.61
C PHE A 631 15.96 -5.37 23.74
N GLY A 632 17.02 -6.16 23.83
CA GLY A 632 17.29 -7.08 24.94
C GLY A 632 18.74 -6.95 25.38
N ALA A 633 19.04 -7.33 26.62
CA ALA A 633 20.40 -7.30 27.16
C ALA A 633 20.70 -8.56 27.98
N VAL A 634 21.82 -9.19 27.67
CA VAL A 634 22.47 -10.24 28.49
C VAL A 634 23.78 -9.67 28.99
N GLN A 635 24.02 -9.75 30.30
CA GLN A 635 25.36 -9.57 30.88
C GLN A 635 25.97 -10.97 31.09
N TYR A 636 27.26 -11.13 30.82
CA TYR A 636 27.97 -12.39 31.08
C TYR A 636 29.27 -12.19 31.83
N THR A 637 29.68 -13.26 32.52
CA THR A 637 31.02 -13.43 33.09
C THR A 637 31.46 -14.89 32.84
N TYR A 638 31.73 -15.69 33.88
CA TYR A 638 31.68 -17.15 33.79
C TYR A 638 30.23 -17.65 33.56
N GLU A 639 29.27 -16.97 34.19
CA GLU A 639 27.83 -17.25 34.12
C GLU A 639 27.10 -16.20 33.27
N GLN A 640 25.86 -16.48 32.84
CA GLN A 640 25.09 -15.64 31.92
C GLN A 640 23.78 -15.19 32.57
N ARG A 641 23.47 -13.89 32.46
CA ARG A 641 22.29 -13.26 33.06
C ARG A 641 21.52 -12.43 32.05
N LEU A 642 20.24 -12.76 31.86
CA LEU A 642 19.28 -11.87 31.21
C LEU A 642 19.00 -10.65 32.10
N GLU A 643 19.33 -9.45 31.62
CA GLU A 643 18.99 -8.20 32.31
C GLU A 643 17.58 -7.73 31.92
N PHE A 644 17.24 -7.78 30.62
CA PHE A 644 15.86 -7.60 30.13
C PHE A 644 15.62 -8.23 28.75
N GLY A 645 14.38 -8.66 28.51
CA GLY A 645 13.91 -9.26 27.26
C GLY A 645 13.31 -8.26 26.26
N PHE A 646 13.18 -8.68 25.00
CA PHE A 646 12.54 -7.91 23.91
C PHE A 646 11.07 -7.54 24.16
N ASP A 647 10.45 -8.09 25.18
CA ASP A 647 9.06 -7.91 25.62
C ASP A 647 8.96 -7.09 26.93
N LYS A 648 10.10 -6.69 27.52
CA LYS A 648 10.13 -6.08 28.86
C LYS A 648 9.96 -4.56 28.87
N HIS A 649 10.38 -3.88 27.80
CA HIS A 649 10.39 -2.42 27.69
C HIS A 649 9.95 -2.00 26.29
N SER A 650 8.80 -1.31 26.20
CA SER A 650 8.17 -0.90 24.94
C SER A 650 8.32 0.60 24.63
N THR A 651 9.13 1.34 25.40
CA THR A 651 9.45 2.74 25.11
C THR A 651 10.97 2.98 25.10
N LYS A 652 11.38 3.97 24.29
CA LYS A 652 12.78 4.40 24.16
C LYS A 652 13.37 4.85 25.50
N GLN A 653 12.61 5.55 26.34
CA GLN A 653 13.08 5.99 27.65
C GLN A 653 13.23 4.82 28.63
N ASP A 654 12.34 3.82 28.60
CA ASP A 654 12.42 2.68 29.52
C ASP A 654 13.62 1.77 29.22
N VAL A 655 13.92 1.50 27.94
CA VAL A 655 15.13 0.77 27.53
C VAL A 655 16.38 1.52 27.98
N MET A 656 16.44 2.84 27.77
CA MET A 656 17.57 3.68 28.20
C MET A 656 17.75 3.68 29.72
N ASN A 657 16.65 3.76 30.49
CA ASN A 657 16.65 3.64 31.94
C ASN A 657 17.12 2.25 32.41
N ALA A 658 16.76 1.19 31.69
CA ALA A 658 17.15 -0.18 32.00
C ALA A 658 18.66 -0.41 31.79
N ILE A 659 19.20 0.01 30.63
CA ILE A 659 20.64 -0.07 30.31
C ILE A 659 21.48 0.62 31.40
N GLN A 660 21.11 1.83 31.81
CA GLN A 660 21.84 2.58 32.84
C GLN A 660 21.84 1.90 34.23
N ARG A 661 20.82 1.06 34.51
CA ARG A 661 20.66 0.34 35.79
C ARG A 661 21.33 -1.04 35.80
N ILE A 662 21.92 -1.49 34.70
CA ILE A 662 22.76 -2.70 34.70
C ILE A 662 23.93 -2.47 35.67
N ASN A 663 24.13 -3.43 36.57
CA ASN A 663 25.19 -3.40 37.57
C ASN A 663 26.32 -4.33 37.13
N TYR A 664 27.55 -3.82 37.23
CA TYR A 664 28.77 -4.59 36.98
C TYR A 664 28.88 -5.81 37.91
N TRP A 665 29.22 -6.97 37.35
CA TRP A 665 29.22 -8.25 38.06
C TRP A 665 30.62 -8.70 38.53
N SER A 666 31.65 -8.55 37.68
CA SER A 666 33.00 -9.13 37.82
C SER A 666 33.04 -10.67 37.75
N GLY A 667 33.96 -11.19 36.95
CA GLY A 667 34.25 -12.63 36.83
C GLY A 667 35.29 -12.89 35.74
N GLY A 668 35.23 -14.05 35.08
CA GLY A 668 35.92 -14.28 33.80
C GLY A 668 35.04 -13.97 32.60
N THR A 669 35.42 -14.45 31.42
CA THR A 669 34.80 -14.14 30.12
C THR A 669 34.43 -15.43 29.36
N SER A 670 33.19 -15.91 29.50
CA SER A 670 32.65 -17.08 28.79
C SER A 670 31.70 -16.66 27.66
N THR A 671 32.27 -16.16 26.57
CA THR A 671 31.57 -15.55 25.43
C THR A 671 30.80 -16.58 24.60
N GLY A 672 31.30 -17.81 24.46
CA GLY A 672 30.61 -18.87 23.72
C GLY A 672 29.28 -19.25 24.38
N ALA A 673 29.31 -19.47 25.70
CA ALA A 673 28.13 -19.69 26.51
C ALA A 673 27.18 -18.48 26.49
N ALA A 674 27.70 -17.25 26.45
CA ALA A 674 26.89 -16.03 26.33
C ALA A 674 26.12 -15.94 25.00
N ILE A 675 26.74 -16.33 23.88
CA ILE A 675 26.10 -16.40 22.56
C ILE A 675 25.00 -17.48 22.52
N SER A 676 25.26 -18.66 23.08
CA SER A 676 24.25 -19.72 23.23
C SER A 676 23.07 -19.25 24.08
N TYR A 677 23.35 -18.65 25.24
CA TYR A 677 22.32 -18.14 26.15
C TYR A 677 21.47 -17.02 25.51
N ALA A 678 22.08 -16.09 24.76
CA ALA A 678 21.34 -15.07 24.01
C ALA A 678 20.45 -15.69 22.92
N SER A 679 20.96 -16.70 22.21
CA SER A 679 20.20 -17.46 21.20
C SER A 679 18.97 -18.14 21.80
N GLU A 680 19.13 -18.83 22.93
CA GLU A 680 18.08 -19.57 23.61
C GLU A 680 17.08 -18.69 24.38
N GLN A 681 17.54 -17.63 25.04
CA GLN A 681 16.73 -16.86 26.02
C GLN A 681 16.19 -15.54 25.47
N LEU A 682 16.83 -14.95 24.44
CA LEU A 682 16.33 -13.77 23.72
C LEU A 682 15.79 -14.14 22.34
N PHE A 683 16.61 -14.70 21.45
CA PHE A 683 16.24 -14.84 20.03
C PHE A 683 15.16 -15.89 19.75
N SER A 684 14.93 -16.83 20.66
CA SER A 684 13.75 -17.71 20.69
C SER A 684 12.41 -16.95 20.83
N LYS A 685 12.44 -15.74 21.41
CA LYS A 685 11.29 -14.82 21.61
C LYS A 685 11.26 -13.68 20.59
N SER A 686 12.10 -13.76 19.55
CA SER A 686 12.08 -12.82 18.43
C SER A 686 10.82 -13.05 17.58
N LYS A 687 10.25 -11.97 17.04
CA LYS A 687 9.05 -12.08 16.19
C LYS A 687 9.46 -12.53 14.77
N PRO A 688 8.74 -13.46 14.12
CA PRO A 688 9.14 -14.00 12.81
C PRO A 688 9.32 -12.96 11.67
N ASN A 689 8.80 -11.74 11.85
CA ASN A 689 8.88 -10.65 10.89
C ASN A 689 9.93 -9.56 11.25
N LYS A 690 10.82 -9.83 12.23
CA LYS A 690 11.90 -8.94 12.69
C LYS A 690 13.28 -9.44 12.28
N ARG A 691 14.18 -8.52 11.97
CA ARG A 691 15.60 -8.80 11.76
C ARG A 691 16.27 -9.09 13.11
N LYS A 692 16.84 -10.28 13.30
CA LYS A 692 17.57 -10.62 14.53
C LYS A 692 19.00 -10.08 14.45
N LEU A 693 19.35 -9.14 15.32
CA LEU A 693 20.70 -8.56 15.40
C LEU A 693 21.29 -8.82 16.79
N MET A 694 22.48 -9.39 16.87
CA MET A 694 23.24 -9.58 18.10
C MET A 694 24.48 -8.69 18.08
N ILE A 695 24.76 -8.00 19.18
CA ILE A 695 25.94 -7.16 19.34
C ILE A 695 26.70 -7.66 20.56
N VAL A 696 27.79 -8.40 20.33
CA VAL A 696 28.66 -8.96 21.36
C VAL A 696 29.78 -7.95 21.67
N ILE A 697 30.00 -7.67 22.96
CA ILE A 697 31.02 -6.72 23.42
C ILE A 697 31.92 -7.43 24.44
N THR A 698 33.21 -7.51 24.16
CA THR A 698 34.25 -8.19 24.99
C THR A 698 35.53 -7.34 25.06
N ASP A 699 36.30 -7.46 26.14
CA ASP A 699 37.63 -6.83 26.27
C ASP A 699 38.81 -7.82 26.27
N GLY A 700 38.52 -9.12 26.14
CA GLY A 700 39.51 -10.19 26.25
C GLY A 700 39.19 -11.43 25.42
N ARG A 701 40.10 -12.41 25.51
CA ARG A 701 39.94 -13.77 24.96
C ARG A 701 39.00 -14.60 25.82
N SER A 702 38.13 -15.37 25.17
CA SER A 702 37.17 -16.24 25.85
C SER A 702 37.83 -17.45 26.53
N TYR A 703 37.20 -17.95 27.60
CA TYR A 703 37.58 -19.22 28.25
C TYR A 703 36.97 -20.46 27.56
N ASP A 704 36.05 -20.26 26.61
CA ASP A 704 35.28 -21.29 25.90
C ASP A 704 35.31 -21.08 24.37
N ASP A 705 34.93 -22.10 23.59
CA ASP A 705 34.84 -21.95 22.14
C ASP A 705 33.66 -21.07 21.73
N VAL A 706 33.94 -20.00 20.99
CA VAL A 706 32.95 -19.08 20.44
C VAL A 706 32.41 -19.54 19.08
N ARG A 707 33.15 -20.41 18.37
CA ARG A 707 32.92 -20.75 16.96
C ARG A 707 31.66 -21.58 16.76
N GLY A 708 31.48 -22.62 17.57
CA GLY A 708 30.26 -23.43 17.59
C GLY A 708 29.00 -22.61 17.89
N PRO A 709 28.95 -21.87 19.02
CA PRO A 709 27.85 -20.98 19.38
C PRO A 709 27.52 -19.92 18.30
N ALA A 710 28.52 -19.22 17.77
CA ALA A 710 28.31 -18.21 16.72
C ALA A 710 27.74 -18.84 15.44
N THR A 711 28.31 -19.96 14.99
CA THR A 711 27.80 -20.72 13.84
C THR A 711 26.34 -21.15 14.03
N ALA A 712 25.97 -21.60 15.24
CA ALA A 712 24.59 -21.96 15.56
C ALA A 712 23.65 -20.74 15.58
N ALA A 713 24.09 -19.58 16.06
CA ALA A 713 23.32 -18.33 16.01
C ALA A 713 23.08 -17.88 14.55
N HIS A 714 24.12 -17.91 13.71
CA HIS A 714 24.04 -17.59 12.28
C HIS A 714 23.06 -18.49 11.53
N GLN A 715 23.11 -19.81 11.77
CA GLN A 715 22.18 -20.78 11.18
C GLN A 715 20.72 -20.57 11.61
N ASN A 716 20.49 -19.93 12.77
CA ASN A 716 19.15 -19.53 13.25
C ASN A 716 18.71 -18.14 12.75
N GLY A 717 19.44 -17.54 11.80
CA GLY A 717 19.13 -16.26 11.18
C GLY A 717 19.42 -15.05 12.07
N VAL A 718 20.32 -15.18 13.06
CA VAL A 718 20.86 -14.06 13.84
C VAL A 718 22.06 -13.50 13.10
N ILE A 719 22.10 -12.18 12.86
CA ILE A 719 23.29 -11.49 12.36
C ILE A 719 24.05 -10.95 13.57
N ALA A 720 25.30 -11.37 13.72
CA ALA A 720 26.15 -11.03 14.85
C ALA A 720 27.21 -9.99 14.47
N TYR A 721 27.31 -8.97 15.30
CA TYR A 721 28.35 -7.96 15.32
C TYR A 721 29.25 -8.24 16.52
N ALA A 722 30.56 -8.28 16.32
CA ALA A 722 31.55 -8.54 17.37
C ALA A 722 32.36 -7.27 17.64
N ILE A 723 32.42 -6.83 18.89
CA ILE A 723 33.08 -5.58 19.29
C ILE A 723 34.10 -5.92 20.37
N GLY A 724 35.35 -6.01 19.95
CA GLY A 724 36.49 -6.25 20.82
C GLY A 724 37.17 -4.96 21.23
N ILE A 725 37.52 -4.87 22.51
CA ILE A 725 38.17 -3.71 23.12
C ILE A 725 39.53 -4.14 23.66
N ALA A 726 40.55 -3.28 23.55
CA ALA A 726 41.89 -3.42 24.16
C ALA A 726 42.61 -4.77 23.92
N TRP A 727 42.31 -5.82 24.68
CA TRP A 727 42.99 -7.13 24.64
C TRP A 727 42.14 -8.24 24.01
N ALA A 728 41.00 -7.91 23.42
CA ALA A 728 40.12 -8.85 22.73
C ALA A 728 40.82 -9.58 21.58
N ALA A 729 40.61 -10.89 21.49
CA ALA A 729 41.22 -11.74 20.46
C ALA A 729 40.57 -11.52 19.09
N HIS A 730 41.30 -10.95 18.13
CA HIS A 730 40.79 -10.63 16.80
C HIS A 730 40.23 -11.87 16.06
N ASP A 731 40.88 -13.03 16.22
CA ASP A 731 40.46 -14.31 15.64
C ASP A 731 39.19 -14.90 16.27
N GLU A 732 38.78 -14.41 17.44
CA GLU A 732 37.47 -14.69 18.05
C GLU A 732 36.42 -13.69 17.58
N LEU A 733 36.77 -12.42 17.34
CA LEU A 733 35.84 -11.42 16.80
C LEU A 733 35.41 -11.77 15.37
N GLU A 734 36.36 -12.12 14.50
CA GLU A 734 36.07 -12.59 13.13
C GLU A 734 35.20 -13.86 13.14
N ALA A 735 35.38 -14.75 14.13
CA ALA A 735 34.59 -15.97 14.26
C ALA A 735 33.20 -15.79 14.91
N ILE A 736 33.01 -14.73 15.70
CA ILE A 736 31.71 -14.34 16.27
C ILE A 736 30.88 -13.57 15.25
N ALA A 737 31.53 -12.78 14.39
CA ALA A 737 30.87 -11.97 13.38
C ALA A 737 30.21 -12.81 12.26
N THR A 738 29.09 -12.32 11.73
CA THR A 738 28.49 -12.90 10.51
C THR A 738 29.25 -12.43 9.27
N ASP A 739 29.37 -13.27 8.24
CA ASP A 739 29.98 -12.86 6.97
C ASP A 739 29.25 -11.65 6.32
N PRO A 740 29.98 -10.66 5.75
CA PRO A 740 31.45 -10.57 5.71
C PRO A 740 32.04 -10.08 7.05
N ASP A 741 32.95 -10.88 7.60
CA ASP A 741 33.77 -10.63 8.79
C ASP A 741 34.12 -9.14 9.03
N LYS A 742 34.72 -8.47 8.05
CA LYS A 742 35.30 -7.12 8.13
C LYS A 742 34.30 -5.97 8.25
N GLU A 743 33.02 -6.21 8.05
CA GLU A 743 31.97 -5.22 8.29
C GLU A 743 31.15 -5.49 9.56
N HIS A 744 31.36 -6.64 10.21
CA HIS A 744 30.64 -7.04 11.40
C HIS A 744 31.55 -7.24 12.63
N ALA A 745 32.85 -7.48 12.44
CA ALA A 745 33.88 -7.45 13.48
C ALA A 745 34.53 -6.06 13.59
N PHE A 746 34.64 -5.57 14.83
CA PHE A 746 35.19 -4.27 15.18
C PHE A 746 36.22 -4.44 16.30
N PHE A 747 37.41 -3.88 16.13
CA PHE A 747 38.44 -3.80 17.15
C PHE A 747 38.66 -2.34 17.53
N VAL A 748 38.78 -2.06 18.83
CA VAL A 748 38.88 -0.71 19.40
C VAL A 748 39.97 -0.69 20.48
N ASP A 749 41.02 0.11 20.30
CA ASP A 749 42.21 0.06 21.16
C ASP A 749 41.94 0.42 22.64
N GLU A 750 40.95 1.30 22.91
CA GLU A 750 40.62 1.80 24.25
C GLU A 750 39.11 1.99 24.40
N PHE A 751 38.56 1.77 25.60
CA PHE A 751 37.12 1.95 25.88
C PHE A 751 36.59 3.34 25.51
N ASP A 752 37.36 4.40 25.76
CA ASP A 752 36.97 5.77 25.45
C ASP A 752 36.87 6.04 23.94
N ASN A 753 37.42 5.17 23.08
CA ASN A 753 37.29 5.29 21.63
C ASN A 753 35.99 4.65 21.07
N LEU A 754 35.23 3.89 21.88
CA LEU A 754 33.99 3.20 21.46
C LEU A 754 32.99 4.10 20.73
N TYR A 755 32.81 5.35 21.18
CA TYR A 755 31.83 6.26 20.59
C TYR A 755 32.05 6.51 19.09
N LYS A 756 33.30 6.41 18.61
CA LYS A 756 33.69 6.64 17.21
C LYS A 756 33.10 5.61 16.24
N TYR A 757 32.69 4.45 16.76
CA TYR A 757 32.19 3.32 15.97
C TYR A 757 30.65 3.23 15.94
N VAL A 758 29.94 4.01 16.77
CA VAL A 758 28.46 4.01 16.84
C VAL A 758 27.86 4.22 15.45
N ASP A 759 28.27 5.28 14.76
CA ASP A 759 27.75 5.62 13.43
C ASP A 759 28.10 4.56 12.37
N LYS A 760 29.33 4.00 12.39
CA LYS A 760 29.70 2.92 11.45
C LYS A 760 28.88 1.66 11.70
N ILE A 761 28.65 1.28 12.95
CA ILE A 761 27.84 0.10 13.29
C ILE A 761 26.39 0.29 12.82
N ILE A 762 25.80 1.47 13.03
CA ILE A 762 24.46 1.79 12.52
C ILE A 762 24.43 1.77 10.98
N GLN A 763 25.44 2.33 10.30
CA GLN A 763 25.55 2.30 8.84
C GLN A 763 25.69 0.87 8.30
N ASN A 764 26.45 0.00 8.96
CA ASN A 764 26.62 -1.39 8.56
C ASN A 764 25.34 -2.21 8.81
N ILE A 765 24.66 -2.01 9.95
CA ILE A 765 23.31 -2.54 10.20
C ILE A 765 22.32 -2.10 9.12
N CYS A 766 22.36 -0.82 8.71
CA CYS A 766 21.47 -0.29 7.67
C CYS A 766 21.83 -0.75 6.25
N THR A 767 23.11 -0.99 5.98
CA THR A 767 23.57 -1.60 4.72
C THR A 767 23.11 -3.04 4.65
N GLU A 768 23.33 -3.82 5.71
CA GLU A 768 22.96 -5.24 5.78
C GLU A 768 21.43 -5.45 5.90
N PHE A 769 20.66 -4.46 6.34
CA PHE A 769 19.20 -4.50 6.22
C PHE A 769 18.71 -4.34 4.77
N ASN A 770 19.48 -3.67 3.90
CA ASN A 770 19.11 -3.38 2.52
C ASN A 770 19.79 -4.29 1.48
N SER A 771 20.87 -5.00 1.85
CA SER A 771 21.63 -5.93 1.00
C SER A 771 20.85 -7.21 0.66
N GLN A 772 20.14 -7.78 1.65
CA GLN A 772 19.48 -9.07 1.49
C GLN A 772 18.16 -8.96 0.71
N PRO A 773 17.80 -9.98 -0.08
CA PRO A 773 16.55 -10.00 -0.83
C PRO A 773 15.34 -9.95 0.11
N ARG A 774 14.47 -8.97 -0.14
CA ARG A 774 13.25 -8.67 0.64
C ARG A 774 12.13 -9.66 0.28
N ASN A 775 12.31 -10.91 0.70
CA ASN A 775 11.40 -12.05 0.49
C ASN A 775 10.25 -12.06 1.52
#